data_AF-A0A840D8U8-F1
#
_entry.id   AF-A0A840D8U8-F1
#
_cell.length_a   1.000
_cell.length_b   1.000
_cell.length_c   1.000
_cell.angle_alpha   90.00
_cell.angle_beta   90.00
_cell.angle_gamma   90.00
#
_symmetry.space_group_name_H-M   'P 1'
#
loop_
_entity.id
_entity.type
_entity.pdbx_description
1 polymer ?
#
loop_
_entity_poly.entity_id
_entity_poly.type
_entity_poly.pdbx_seq_one_letter_code
_entity_poly.pdbx_strand_id
1 'polypeptide(L)'
;MVPRSGSTAYNTDPVNWFLGEKLLMGYYKENIEGADGHKDIPYSIRSIRVQSGGKLVCSVVFTYDKTILSGEIYLKEILVKNSLNQPIRNIQFTIKKNTRGVGFLDKVSFVDSKLTPKEVYTFDYYNWQHMPVCGDGLSYNSDWWGFYSLVGGWAYSGRLDIIPPNGGTISQMIGNGSKNPHFVSALTGMLQSIKYPTGGQTNFEYESHSWYDRSKQKQVEYGGLRIKNIINSSPLDKTKVKHYEYETGYVPFYLDPPVNKWIVSQVEVDCYYAYERAAVMPAATDYLMRTFHSHFPSRYTDLSSNIVCYNQVTEYDKDDKENILGKTVYKYLLPDRESCSRGFYEEVNGYEREFNGWLGFQIRHITPKDFWKKNELGAKIYYKGEKKIKEYLYEYKEFYKESIYDLPVYKYKEYNIFVDEQSTGLTNERKEMLMIFNSLNETYAIKHQEYTIGAKRLAKETENTYFDDKTMLSIVKEMEYDPVYLLPVKETVINSDFKRIDTNYKYPFSSLQVYDEDVYDKMVSRNFLTPVIERHVYKGEDFSSIITEYKKSGNGFYPSKATYSDFNTTIVYHNYTSTGRPIYISKNNNTENVVYLWSYLQQYPIAEIKNVTYDELCNALGGEIYIKELASKSVPNTSDYTNIRNIRNVLSHAQITTAEYQPLVGVTKTTDPKGLAVYYDYDALGKLTRSYIILDNKQRTLEQYDYHYINQ
;
A
#
# COMPACT_ATOMS: atom_id res chain seq x y z
N MET A 1 0.02 -49.16 -3.04
CA MET A 1 -1.20 -48.45 -2.59
C MET A 1 -1.08 -47.01 -3.04
N VAL A 2 -1.72 -46.66 -4.15
CA VAL A 2 -1.78 -45.30 -4.70
C VAL A 2 -2.97 -44.58 -4.04
N PRO A 3 -2.85 -43.36 -3.49
CA PRO A 3 -4.00 -42.62 -3.01
C PRO A 3 -4.80 -42.11 -4.22
N ARG A 4 -6.01 -42.65 -4.38
CA ARG A 4 -7.05 -42.08 -5.25
C ARG A 4 -7.66 -40.86 -4.56
N SER A 5 -7.27 -39.66 -4.97
CA SER A 5 -8.12 -38.44 -5.02
C SER A 5 -7.27 -37.24 -5.45
N GLY A 6 -7.39 -36.88 -6.73
CA GLY A 6 -6.81 -35.65 -7.28
C GLY A 6 -7.64 -34.42 -6.92
N SER A 7 -7.76 -34.11 -5.62
CA SER A 7 -8.45 -32.91 -5.12
C SER A 7 -7.66 -32.11 -4.08
N THR A 8 -6.35 -32.35 -3.95
CA THR A 8 -5.49 -31.63 -3.00
C THR A 8 -4.19 -31.19 -3.66
N ALA A 9 -4.31 -30.30 -4.64
CA ALA A 9 -3.24 -29.36 -4.99
C ALA A 9 -3.75 -27.93 -4.70
N TYR A 10 -4.34 -27.73 -3.53
CA TYR A 10 -4.45 -26.40 -2.98
C TYR A 10 -3.05 -25.99 -2.55
N ASN A 11 -2.50 -25.01 -3.28
CA ASN A 11 -1.63 -23.95 -2.79
C ASN A 11 -1.22 -24.15 -1.32
N THR A 12 -0.14 -24.91 -1.11
CA THR A 12 0.40 -25.15 0.22
C THR A 12 0.90 -23.82 0.79
N ASP A 13 0.20 -23.35 1.81
CA ASP A 13 0.56 -22.31 2.77
C ASP A 13 1.11 -20.99 2.22
N PRO A 14 0.28 -19.91 2.18
CA PRO A 14 0.78 -18.55 2.27
C PRO A 14 1.17 -18.25 3.74
N VAL A 15 1.95 -19.12 4.37
CA VAL A 15 2.53 -18.86 5.69
C VAL A 15 3.95 -18.36 5.42
N ASN A 16 4.10 -17.03 5.40
CA ASN A 16 5.33 -16.23 5.65
C ASN A 16 5.62 -15.10 4.66
N TRP A 17 4.78 -14.86 3.65
CA TRP A 17 5.01 -13.75 2.73
C TRP A 17 3.88 -12.75 2.87
N PHE A 18 4.09 -11.72 3.70
CA PHE A 18 3.70 -10.32 3.44
C PHE A 18 3.95 -9.48 4.71
N LEU A 19 4.90 -8.54 4.61
CA LEU A 19 5.08 -7.19 5.19
C LEU A 19 4.33 -6.69 6.46
N GLY A 20 3.26 -7.32 6.95
CA GLY A 20 2.50 -6.89 8.13
C GLY A 20 3.23 -7.08 9.45
N GLU A 21 4.05 -8.13 9.59
CA GLU A 21 4.74 -8.39 10.86
C GLU A 21 5.89 -7.42 11.13
N LYS A 22 6.61 -6.95 10.09
CA LYS A 22 7.73 -6.02 10.27
C LYS A 22 7.30 -4.57 10.48
N LEU A 23 6.14 -4.15 9.95
CA LEU A 23 5.62 -2.79 10.16
C LEU A 23 5.08 -2.57 11.58
N LEU A 24 4.64 -3.65 12.24
CA LEU A 24 4.10 -3.60 13.60
C LEU A 24 5.13 -3.89 14.70
N MET A 25 6.37 -4.28 14.37
CA MET A 25 7.40 -4.61 15.38
C MET A 25 7.86 -3.44 16.26
N GLY A 26 7.41 -2.20 15.99
CA GLY A 26 7.56 -1.05 16.90
C GLY A 26 6.39 -0.82 17.86
N TYR A 27 5.22 -1.42 17.60
CA TYR A 27 4.03 -1.32 18.44
C TYR A 27 3.73 -2.68 19.09
N TYR A 28 4.12 -2.80 20.36
CA TYR A 28 3.98 -3.96 21.25
C TYR A 28 2.86 -4.95 20.87
N LYS A 29 3.24 -6.17 20.45
CA LYS A 29 2.33 -7.31 20.24
C LYS A 29 1.44 -7.59 21.46
N GLU A 30 1.88 -7.22 22.66
CA GLU A 30 1.15 -7.31 23.94
C GLU A 30 -0.14 -6.46 24.01
N ASN A 31 -0.26 -5.47 23.14
CA ASN A 31 -1.40 -4.54 23.09
C ASN A 31 -2.48 -4.94 22.08
N ILE A 32 -2.27 -6.03 21.33
CA ILE A 32 -3.20 -6.54 20.32
C ILE A 32 -3.77 -7.87 20.82
N GLU A 33 -5.09 -7.95 20.96
CA GLU A 33 -5.78 -9.21 21.25
C GLU A 33 -6.36 -9.79 19.95
N GLY A 34 -5.89 -10.97 19.55
CA GLY A 34 -6.36 -11.74 18.40
C GLY A 34 -7.16 -12.98 18.81
N ALA A 35 -7.90 -13.55 17.87
CA ALA A 35 -8.53 -14.86 18.04
C ALA A 35 -7.53 -15.97 17.64
N ASP A 36 -6.64 -16.38 18.54
CA ASP A 36 -5.71 -17.50 18.31
C ASP A 36 -6.38 -18.90 18.44
N GLY A 37 -7.70 -18.95 18.24
CA GLY A 37 -8.49 -20.16 18.38
C GLY A 37 -9.24 -20.47 17.10
N HIS A 38 -8.69 -21.43 16.35
CA HIS A 38 -9.24 -22.16 15.19
C HIS A 38 -8.46 -21.96 13.88
N LYS A 39 -8.19 -23.10 13.23
CA LYS A 39 -7.32 -23.30 12.06
C LYS A 39 -7.68 -22.52 10.78
N ASP A 40 -8.62 -21.56 10.81
CA ASP A 40 -9.14 -20.92 9.59
C ASP A 40 -9.29 -19.38 9.63
N ILE A 41 -8.81 -18.66 10.66
CA ILE A 41 -8.97 -17.19 10.68
C ILE A 41 -7.68 -16.48 11.08
N PRO A 42 -6.72 -16.37 10.15
CA PRO A 42 -5.62 -15.45 10.37
C PRO A 42 -6.18 -14.02 10.14
N TYR A 43 -5.90 -13.09 11.07
CA TYR A 43 -5.97 -11.62 10.87
C TYR A 43 -7.21 -10.80 11.32
N SER A 44 -8.19 -11.31 12.08
CA SER A 44 -9.19 -10.42 12.71
C SER A 44 -8.70 -9.89 14.08
N ILE A 45 -8.33 -8.61 14.14
CA ILE A 45 -7.95 -7.93 15.39
C ILE A 45 -9.22 -7.73 16.21
N ARG A 46 -9.29 -8.23 17.45
CA ARG A 46 -10.47 -8.01 18.32
C ARG A 46 -10.39 -6.69 19.06
N SER A 47 -9.21 -6.38 19.59
CA SER A 47 -8.99 -5.13 20.31
C SER A 47 -7.54 -4.65 20.21
N ILE A 48 -7.37 -3.34 20.28
CA ILE A 48 -6.08 -2.66 20.49
C ILE A 48 -6.18 -1.87 21.78
N ARG A 49 -5.26 -2.11 22.72
CA ARG A 49 -5.14 -1.37 23.97
C ARG A 49 -4.01 -0.36 23.86
N VAL A 50 -4.33 0.91 23.98
CA VAL A 50 -3.33 1.98 24.02
C VAL A 50 -2.97 2.24 25.48
N GLN A 51 -1.69 2.18 25.80
CA GLN A 51 -1.18 2.42 27.15
C GLN A 51 -0.21 3.59 27.18
N SER A 52 -0.17 4.28 28.32
CA SER A 52 0.80 5.34 28.62
C SER A 52 1.17 5.25 30.09
N GLY A 53 2.48 5.27 30.39
CA GLY A 53 2.98 5.06 31.76
C GLY A 53 2.53 3.73 32.39
N GLY A 54 2.39 2.67 31.57
CA GLY A 54 1.93 1.35 32.00
C GLY A 54 0.43 1.26 32.33
N LYS A 55 -0.36 2.31 32.07
CA LYS A 55 -1.81 2.35 32.33
C LYS A 55 -2.60 2.47 31.04
N LEU A 56 -3.78 1.88 30.99
CA LEU A 56 -4.70 1.96 29.85
C LEU A 56 -5.20 3.40 29.64
N VAL A 57 -5.03 3.89 28.42
CA VAL A 57 -5.48 5.21 27.96
C VAL A 57 -6.80 5.09 27.23
N CYS A 58 -6.85 4.21 26.24
CA CYS A 58 -8.02 3.95 25.43
C CYS A 58 -7.94 2.53 24.87
N SER A 59 -9.10 2.03 24.47
CA SER A 59 -9.21 0.76 23.74
C SER A 59 -9.96 0.98 22.45
N VAL A 60 -9.47 0.38 21.37
CA VAL A 60 -10.17 0.29 20.09
C VAL A 60 -10.68 -1.14 19.96
N VAL A 61 -11.99 -1.30 19.89
CA VAL A 61 -12.66 -2.61 19.78
C VAL A 61 -13.19 -2.77 18.38
N PHE A 62 -12.97 -3.93 17.79
CA PHE A 62 -13.44 -4.26 16.44
C PHE A 62 -14.49 -5.37 16.55
N THR A 63 -15.67 -5.12 15.98
CA THR A 63 -16.74 -6.10 15.90
C THR A 63 -16.91 -6.52 14.45
N TYR A 64 -17.09 -7.81 14.21
CA TYR A 64 -17.26 -8.37 12.87
C TYR A 64 -18.58 -9.13 12.75
N ASP A 65 -19.19 -9.10 11.56
CA ASP A 65 -20.31 -9.97 11.21
C ASP A 65 -19.78 -11.14 10.37
N LYS A 66 -20.08 -12.38 10.80
CA LYS A 66 -19.76 -13.61 10.06
C LYS A 66 -20.96 -14.02 9.21
N THR A 67 -20.72 -14.30 7.94
CA THR A 67 -21.75 -14.86 7.05
C THR A 67 -21.76 -16.38 7.06
N ILE A 68 -22.95 -16.97 7.21
CA ILE A 68 -23.15 -18.42 7.20
C ILE A 68 -23.02 -19.00 5.78
N LEU A 69 -23.34 -18.21 4.75
CA LEU A 69 -23.41 -18.67 3.35
C LEU A 69 -22.07 -18.64 2.60
N SER A 70 -21.26 -17.58 2.73
CA SER A 70 -19.96 -17.47 2.06
C SER A 70 -18.77 -17.72 2.99
N GLY A 71 -18.98 -17.80 4.31
CA GLY A 71 -17.91 -17.86 5.29
C GLY A 71 -17.13 -16.55 5.47
N GLU A 72 -17.49 -15.50 4.73
CA GLU A 72 -16.81 -14.20 4.76
C GLU A 72 -17.10 -13.43 6.06
N ILE A 73 -16.09 -12.70 6.51
CA ILE A 73 -16.10 -11.90 7.72
C ILE A 73 -16.01 -10.43 7.32
N TYR A 74 -16.98 -9.63 7.76
CA TYR A 74 -17.02 -8.21 7.48
C TYR A 74 -16.84 -7.41 8.76
N LEU A 75 -15.98 -6.40 8.72
CA LEU A 75 -15.91 -5.43 9.81
C LEU A 75 -17.26 -4.71 9.91
N LYS A 76 -17.84 -4.72 11.11
CA LYS A 76 -19.15 -4.12 11.42
C LYS A 76 -19.00 -2.83 12.20
N GLU A 77 -18.04 -2.80 13.13
CA GLU A 77 -17.91 -1.69 14.06
C GLU A 77 -16.45 -1.51 14.48
N ILE A 78 -16.00 -0.25 14.55
CA ILE A 78 -14.82 0.18 15.29
C ILE A 78 -15.28 1.10 16.40
N LEU A 79 -15.14 0.65 17.64
CA LEU A 79 -15.56 1.38 18.83
C LEU A 79 -14.33 1.83 19.63
N VAL A 80 -14.13 3.14 19.71
CA VAL A 80 -13.08 3.76 20.53
C VAL A 80 -13.65 4.11 21.89
N LYS A 81 -13.04 3.58 22.95
CA LYS A 81 -13.43 3.83 24.33
C LYS A 81 -12.31 4.48 25.13
N ASN A 82 -12.64 5.37 26.06
CA ASN A 82 -11.66 5.88 27.02
C ASN A 82 -11.26 4.80 28.04
N SER A 83 -10.33 5.16 28.92
CA SER A 83 -9.90 4.37 30.07
C SER A 83 -11.01 4.02 31.06
N LEU A 84 -12.14 4.74 31.03
CA LEU A 84 -13.36 4.45 31.82
C LEU A 84 -14.35 3.53 31.06
N ASN A 85 -13.94 2.96 29.92
CA ASN A 85 -14.77 2.11 29.06
C ASN A 85 -16.02 2.81 28.47
N GLN A 86 -16.04 4.15 28.44
CA GLN A 86 -17.09 4.95 27.82
C GLN A 86 -16.80 5.16 26.32
N PRO A 87 -17.81 5.09 25.44
CA PRO A 87 -17.63 5.29 24.01
C PRO A 87 -17.30 6.77 23.72
N ILE A 88 -16.25 7.00 22.93
CA ILE A 88 -15.85 8.32 22.44
C ILE A 88 -16.20 8.47 20.97
N ARG A 89 -15.89 7.44 20.18
CA ARG A 89 -16.18 7.40 18.74
C ARG A 89 -16.65 6.02 18.37
N ASN A 90 -17.63 5.96 17.49
CA ASN A 90 -18.11 4.72 16.92
C ASN A 90 -18.16 4.86 15.40
N ILE A 91 -17.47 3.98 14.69
CA ILE A 91 -17.50 3.90 13.22
C ILE A 91 -18.22 2.61 12.88
N GLN A 92 -19.38 2.75 12.25
CA GLN A 92 -20.23 1.62 11.87
C GLN A 92 -20.16 1.38 10.37
N PHE A 93 -20.07 0.10 10.00
CA PHE A 93 -19.99 -0.37 8.63
C PHE A 93 -21.24 -1.20 8.35
N THR A 94 -21.99 -0.82 7.32
CA THR A 94 -23.13 -1.59 6.83
C THR A 94 -22.74 -2.26 5.54
N ILE A 95 -23.02 -3.57 5.41
CA ILE A 95 -22.73 -4.36 4.21
C ILE A 95 -24.04 -4.75 3.55
N LYS A 96 -24.25 -4.35 2.29
CA LYS A 96 -25.32 -4.88 1.44
C LYS A 96 -24.84 -6.14 0.75
N LYS A 97 -25.72 -7.12 0.55
CA LYS A 97 -25.34 -8.43 -0.01
C LYS A 97 -26.19 -8.77 -1.21
N ASN A 98 -25.58 -9.38 -2.22
CA ASN A 98 -26.34 -9.89 -3.35
C ASN A 98 -27.01 -11.23 -3.01
N THR A 99 -27.80 -11.75 -3.95
CA THR A 99 -28.53 -13.02 -3.79
C THR A 99 -27.62 -14.24 -3.56
N ARG A 100 -26.33 -14.12 -3.88
CA ARG A 100 -25.32 -15.16 -3.70
C ARG A 100 -24.50 -15.01 -2.41
N GLY A 101 -24.74 -13.96 -1.63
CA GLY A 101 -24.09 -13.73 -0.34
C GLY A 101 -22.82 -12.86 -0.38
N VAL A 102 -22.40 -12.37 -1.55
CA VAL A 102 -21.25 -11.47 -1.69
C VAL A 102 -21.60 -10.10 -1.11
N GLY A 103 -20.78 -9.61 -0.19
CA GLY A 103 -20.97 -8.35 0.52
C GLY A 103 -20.24 -7.17 -0.13
N PHE A 104 -20.92 -6.03 -0.14
CA PHE A 104 -20.43 -4.74 -0.60
C PHE A 104 -20.62 -3.72 0.52
N LEU A 105 -19.65 -2.83 0.73
CA LEU A 105 -19.78 -1.75 1.70
C LEU A 105 -20.90 -0.83 1.26
N ASP A 106 -22.01 -0.79 1.99
CA ASP A 106 -23.17 0.04 1.67
C ASP A 106 -23.04 1.42 2.30
N LYS A 107 -22.60 1.44 3.57
CA LYS A 107 -22.58 2.66 4.37
C LYS A 107 -21.45 2.64 5.39
N VAL A 108 -20.81 3.80 5.57
CA VAL A 108 -19.94 4.10 6.72
C VAL A 108 -20.60 5.22 7.52
N SER A 109 -20.85 4.99 8.79
CA SER A 109 -21.45 5.97 9.70
C SER A 109 -20.49 6.31 10.83
N PHE A 110 -20.12 7.58 10.94
CA PHE A 110 -19.45 8.11 12.11
C PHE A 110 -20.51 8.56 13.08
N VAL A 111 -20.52 7.88 14.22
CA VAL A 111 -21.53 7.96 15.23
C VAL A 111 -20.89 8.59 16.47
N ASP A 112 -21.62 9.53 17.08
CA ASP A 112 -21.16 10.21 18.28
C ASP A 112 -21.18 9.31 19.52
N SER A 113 -20.73 9.84 20.65
CA SER A 113 -20.73 9.17 21.94
C SER A 113 -22.13 8.79 22.45
N LYS A 114 -23.21 9.37 21.89
CA LYS A 114 -24.61 9.06 22.17
C LYS A 114 -25.21 8.07 21.17
N LEU A 115 -24.38 7.43 20.34
CA LEU A 115 -24.79 6.48 19.31
C LEU A 115 -25.70 7.10 18.23
N THR A 116 -25.60 8.40 17.99
CA THR A 116 -26.33 9.10 16.91
C THR A 116 -25.43 9.32 15.69
N PRO A 117 -25.80 8.88 14.47
CA PRO A 117 -25.03 9.14 13.26
C PRO A 117 -24.89 10.65 13.00
N LYS A 118 -23.65 11.10 12.78
CA LYS A 118 -23.33 12.50 12.45
C LYS A 118 -22.84 12.65 11.03
N GLU A 119 -22.04 11.71 10.57
CA GLU A 119 -21.56 11.67 9.20
C GLU A 119 -21.84 10.30 8.59
N VAL A 120 -22.51 10.31 7.46
CA VAL A 120 -22.91 9.09 6.75
C VAL A 120 -22.40 9.17 5.32
N TYR A 121 -21.58 8.19 4.95
CA TYR A 121 -21.14 7.95 3.59
C TYR A 121 -21.91 6.75 3.06
N THR A 122 -22.41 6.83 1.83
CA THR A 122 -23.04 5.67 1.17
C THR A 122 -22.36 5.37 -0.15
N PHE A 123 -22.28 4.09 -0.51
CA PHE A 123 -21.55 3.61 -1.67
C PHE A 123 -22.46 2.80 -2.58
N ASP A 124 -22.29 3.00 -3.89
CA ASP A 124 -22.94 2.17 -4.89
C ASP A 124 -21.95 1.59 -5.88
N TYR A 125 -22.35 0.50 -6.53
CA TYR A 125 -21.47 -0.32 -7.36
C TYR A 125 -22.19 -0.74 -8.64
N TYR A 126 -21.45 -0.87 -9.72
CA TYR A 126 -22.02 -1.37 -10.97
C TYR A 126 -22.34 -2.86 -10.87
N ASN A 127 -23.55 -3.27 -11.27
CA ASN A 127 -23.99 -4.67 -11.41
C ASN A 127 -23.70 -5.59 -10.21
N TRP A 128 -23.56 -5.06 -8.99
CA TRP A 128 -23.14 -5.84 -7.81
C TRP A 128 -24.06 -7.02 -7.49
N GLN A 129 -25.34 -6.94 -7.90
CA GLN A 129 -26.32 -8.02 -7.80
C GLN A 129 -25.88 -9.27 -8.57
N HIS A 130 -25.09 -9.11 -9.62
CA HIS A 130 -24.58 -10.18 -10.47
C HIS A 130 -23.17 -10.66 -10.10
N MET A 131 -22.54 -10.07 -9.07
CA MET A 131 -21.21 -10.49 -8.64
C MET A 131 -21.18 -11.98 -8.26
N PRO A 132 -20.26 -12.78 -8.81
CA PRO A 132 -20.10 -14.18 -8.44
C PRO A 132 -19.46 -14.33 -7.05
N VAL A 133 -19.72 -15.46 -6.39
CA VAL A 133 -19.05 -15.84 -5.13
C VAL A 133 -17.64 -16.33 -5.46
N CYS A 134 -16.67 -16.00 -4.61
CA CYS A 134 -15.31 -16.53 -4.71
C CYS A 134 -15.31 -18.07 -4.59
N GLY A 135 -14.72 -18.77 -5.57
CA GLY A 135 -14.67 -20.24 -5.60
C GLY A 135 -14.35 -20.79 -6.99
N ASP A 136 -14.49 -22.11 -7.15
CA ASP A 136 -14.03 -22.86 -8.34
C ASP A 136 -14.63 -22.33 -9.66
N GLY A 137 -15.84 -21.75 -9.62
CA GLY A 137 -16.52 -21.16 -10.78
C GLY A 137 -15.91 -19.85 -11.30
N LEU A 138 -15.10 -19.13 -10.51
CA LEU A 138 -14.40 -17.93 -10.98
C LEU A 138 -13.16 -18.25 -11.83
N SER A 139 -12.51 -19.39 -11.58
CA SER A 139 -11.29 -19.78 -12.28
C SER A 139 -11.50 -19.98 -13.80
N TYR A 140 -12.71 -20.38 -14.20
CA TYR A 140 -13.12 -20.52 -15.60
C TYR A 140 -13.69 -19.22 -16.20
N ASN A 141 -14.34 -18.39 -15.37
CA ASN A 141 -15.03 -17.17 -15.77
C ASN A 141 -14.11 -15.95 -15.75
N SER A 142 -13.02 -16.02 -16.49
CA SER A 142 -12.04 -14.94 -16.62
C SER A 142 -11.65 -14.69 -18.07
N ASP A 143 -11.17 -13.49 -18.36
CA ASP A 143 -10.44 -13.16 -19.58
C ASP A 143 -9.00 -13.70 -19.55
N TRP A 144 -8.21 -13.40 -20.59
CA TRP A 144 -6.81 -13.82 -20.70
C TRP A 144 -5.92 -13.36 -19.54
N TRP A 145 -6.29 -12.29 -18.83
CA TRP A 145 -5.46 -11.70 -17.78
C TRP A 145 -6.01 -11.90 -16.37
N GLY A 146 -7.05 -12.74 -16.24
CA GLY A 146 -7.63 -13.09 -14.95
C GLY A 146 -8.73 -12.16 -14.47
N PHE A 147 -9.17 -11.17 -15.26
CA PHE A 147 -10.34 -10.37 -14.89
C PHE A 147 -11.61 -11.15 -15.13
N TYR A 148 -12.59 -10.94 -14.25
CA TYR A 148 -13.87 -11.61 -14.32
C TYR A 148 -14.58 -11.39 -15.66
N SER A 149 -15.10 -12.47 -16.25
CA SER A 149 -15.90 -12.44 -17.47
C SER A 149 -17.08 -13.42 -17.39
N LEU A 150 -18.30 -12.91 -17.54
CA LEU A 150 -19.54 -13.70 -17.66
C LEU A 150 -19.59 -14.58 -18.93
N VAL A 151 -18.84 -14.19 -19.96
CA VAL A 151 -18.65 -14.99 -21.19
C VAL A 151 -17.33 -15.76 -21.15
N GLY A 152 -16.65 -15.75 -19.99
CA GLY A 152 -15.39 -16.44 -19.73
C GLY A 152 -15.50 -17.93 -20.01
N GLY A 153 -14.42 -18.51 -20.50
CA GLY A 153 -14.44 -19.90 -20.93
C GLY A 153 -13.07 -20.51 -21.10
N TRP A 154 -12.97 -21.48 -21.99
CA TRP A 154 -11.73 -22.17 -22.29
C TRP A 154 -10.81 -21.26 -23.11
N ALA A 155 -9.50 -21.35 -22.88
CA ALA A 155 -8.50 -20.67 -23.72
C ALA A 155 -8.64 -21.03 -25.21
N TYR A 156 -9.04 -22.27 -25.48
CA TYR A 156 -9.43 -22.75 -26.79
C TYR A 156 -10.89 -23.19 -26.80
N SER A 157 -11.66 -22.61 -27.72
CA SER A 157 -13.03 -23.01 -28.02
C SER A 157 -13.17 -23.16 -29.54
N GLY A 158 -13.42 -24.37 -30.03
CA GLY A 158 -13.51 -24.61 -31.47
C GLY A 158 -13.42 -26.07 -31.89
N ARG A 159 -13.42 -26.28 -33.20
CA ARG A 159 -13.25 -27.60 -33.82
C ARG A 159 -11.76 -27.99 -33.77
N LEU A 160 -11.45 -29.02 -33.01
CA LEU A 160 -10.16 -29.68 -33.01
C LEU A 160 -10.22 -30.85 -34.00
N ASP A 161 -9.35 -30.82 -35.00
CA ASP A 161 -9.17 -31.91 -35.94
C ASP A 161 -7.98 -32.77 -35.48
N ILE A 162 -8.24 -34.05 -35.22
CA ILE A 162 -7.24 -35.06 -34.83
C ILE A 162 -7.05 -35.99 -36.03
N ILE A 163 -5.80 -36.11 -36.49
CA ILE A 163 -5.42 -36.99 -37.59
C ILE A 163 -4.82 -38.26 -36.98
N PRO A 164 -5.52 -39.41 -37.01
CA PRO A 164 -4.98 -40.65 -36.50
C PRO A 164 -3.92 -41.25 -37.44
N PRO A 165 -3.02 -42.12 -36.94
CA PRO A 165 -1.92 -42.69 -37.73
C PRO A 165 -2.35 -43.50 -38.96
N ASN A 166 -3.56 -44.08 -38.93
CA ASN A 166 -4.14 -44.87 -40.01
C ASN A 166 -4.80 -44.03 -41.12
N GLY A 167 -4.72 -42.69 -41.03
CA GLY A 167 -5.36 -41.77 -41.95
C GLY A 167 -6.83 -41.48 -41.62
N GLY A 168 -7.31 -40.31 -42.02
CA GLY A 168 -8.64 -39.79 -41.68
C GLY A 168 -8.59 -38.52 -40.82
N THR A 169 -9.74 -37.96 -40.47
CA THR A 169 -9.83 -36.80 -39.57
C THR A 169 -10.98 -37.00 -38.60
N ILE A 170 -10.67 -37.00 -37.30
CA ILE A 170 -11.65 -36.99 -36.22
C ILE A 170 -11.80 -35.54 -35.77
N SER A 171 -12.94 -34.94 -36.06
CA SER A 171 -13.26 -33.58 -35.61
C SER A 171 -14.05 -33.63 -34.31
N GLN A 172 -13.55 -32.96 -33.27
CA GLN A 172 -14.26 -32.79 -32.00
C GLN A 172 -14.38 -31.31 -31.66
N MET A 173 -15.58 -30.88 -31.25
CA MET A 173 -15.75 -29.57 -30.62
C MET A 173 -15.23 -29.63 -29.19
N ILE A 174 -14.26 -28.80 -28.87
CA ILE A 174 -13.71 -28.67 -27.52
C ILE A 174 -13.84 -27.23 -27.01
N GLY A 175 -14.08 -27.10 -25.71
CA GLY A 175 -14.25 -25.83 -25.02
C GLY A 175 -15.54 -25.07 -25.37
N ASN A 176 -15.81 -24.02 -24.60
CA ASN A 176 -16.88 -23.05 -24.80
C ASN A 176 -16.47 -21.70 -24.16
N GLY A 177 -17.17 -20.61 -24.49
CA GLY A 177 -16.94 -19.27 -23.99
C GLY A 177 -15.83 -18.51 -24.73
N SER A 178 -15.35 -17.42 -24.13
CA SER A 178 -14.37 -16.50 -24.70
C SER A 178 -13.44 -15.99 -23.60
N LYS A 179 -12.14 -15.96 -23.89
CA LYS A 179 -11.13 -15.32 -23.03
C LYS A 179 -10.90 -13.84 -23.39
N ASN A 180 -11.61 -13.29 -24.37
CA ASN A 180 -11.48 -11.86 -24.68
C ASN A 180 -12.07 -10.99 -23.55
N PRO A 181 -11.57 -9.77 -23.36
CA PRO A 181 -12.16 -8.81 -22.43
C PRO A 181 -13.63 -8.60 -22.71
N HIS A 182 -14.39 -8.38 -21.63
CA HIS A 182 -15.80 -8.06 -21.72
C HIS A 182 -16.13 -6.93 -20.74
N PHE A 183 -16.25 -5.71 -21.27
CA PHE A 183 -16.42 -4.47 -20.49
C PHE A 183 -17.49 -4.58 -19.38
N VAL A 184 -18.69 -5.08 -19.72
CA VAL A 184 -19.80 -5.19 -18.76
C VAL A 184 -19.48 -6.14 -17.60
N SER A 185 -18.72 -7.21 -17.88
CA SER A 185 -18.27 -8.14 -16.84
C SER A 185 -17.21 -7.49 -15.95
N ALA A 186 -16.22 -6.84 -16.55
CA ALA A 186 -15.14 -6.16 -15.83
C ALA A 186 -15.67 -5.01 -14.95
N LEU A 187 -16.77 -4.37 -15.37
CA LEU A 187 -17.44 -3.32 -14.61
C LEU A 187 -18.19 -3.86 -13.38
N THR A 188 -18.51 -5.14 -13.34
CA THR A 188 -19.28 -5.74 -12.24
C THR A 188 -18.53 -5.66 -10.92
N GLY A 189 -19.15 -5.04 -9.92
CA GLY A 189 -18.58 -4.82 -8.59
C GLY A 189 -17.69 -3.57 -8.47
N MET A 190 -17.47 -2.81 -9.55
CA MET A 190 -16.71 -1.56 -9.51
C MET A 190 -17.49 -0.46 -8.81
N LEU A 191 -16.81 0.40 -8.05
CA LEU A 191 -17.41 1.52 -7.34
C LEU A 191 -18.03 2.50 -8.34
N GLN A 192 -19.33 2.69 -8.27
CA GLN A 192 -20.09 3.59 -9.14
C GLN A 192 -20.21 4.99 -8.54
N SER A 193 -20.51 5.08 -7.24
CA SER A 193 -20.67 6.38 -6.58
C SER A 193 -20.38 6.36 -5.10
N ILE A 194 -20.01 7.53 -4.57
CA ILE A 194 -19.94 7.85 -3.15
C ILE A 194 -20.86 9.05 -2.90
N LYS A 195 -21.81 8.93 -1.98
CA LYS A 195 -22.53 10.08 -1.43
C LYS A 195 -21.93 10.46 -0.08
N TYR A 196 -21.70 11.75 0.09
CA TYR A 196 -21.04 12.32 1.26
C TYR A 196 -22.05 12.81 2.30
N PRO A 197 -21.64 12.97 3.57
CA PRO A 197 -22.50 13.47 4.63
C PRO A 197 -23.19 14.81 4.35
N THR A 198 -22.55 15.65 3.53
CA THR A 198 -23.06 16.99 3.16
C THR A 198 -24.07 16.97 2.01
N GLY A 199 -24.41 15.79 1.49
CA GLY A 199 -25.34 15.61 0.37
C GLY A 199 -24.70 15.66 -1.02
N GLY A 200 -23.41 16.00 -1.12
CA GLY A 200 -22.64 15.89 -2.36
C GLY A 200 -22.42 14.44 -2.79
N GLN A 201 -22.10 14.23 -4.06
CA GLN A 201 -21.91 12.91 -4.65
C GLN A 201 -20.78 12.92 -5.69
N THR A 202 -19.89 11.93 -5.60
CA THR A 202 -18.89 11.62 -6.63
C THR A 202 -19.33 10.38 -7.39
N ASN A 203 -19.38 10.46 -8.72
CA ASN A 203 -19.62 9.33 -9.62
C ASN A 203 -18.34 8.98 -10.38
N PHE A 204 -18.10 7.68 -10.58
CA PHE A 204 -16.96 7.15 -11.29
C PHE A 204 -17.44 6.45 -12.56
N GLU A 205 -16.99 6.91 -13.71
CA GLU A 205 -17.24 6.24 -14.99
C GLU A 205 -15.95 5.59 -15.47
N TYR A 206 -16.07 4.37 -16.01
CA TYR A 206 -14.95 3.56 -16.44
C TYR A 206 -15.01 3.28 -17.95
N GLU A 207 -13.87 2.94 -18.52
CA GLU A 207 -13.73 2.37 -19.87
C GLU A 207 -12.72 1.22 -19.87
N SER A 208 -12.80 0.33 -20.87
CA SER A 208 -11.82 -0.75 -21.06
C SER A 208 -10.43 -0.18 -21.30
N HIS A 209 -9.40 -0.89 -20.83
CA HIS A 209 -8.05 -0.63 -21.34
C HIS A 209 -7.99 -0.98 -22.83
N SER A 210 -7.36 -0.13 -23.63
CA SER A 210 -7.17 -0.39 -25.06
C SER A 210 -5.76 -0.04 -25.55
N TRP A 211 -5.36 -0.69 -26.64
CA TRP A 211 -4.14 -0.42 -27.40
C TRP A 211 -4.43 -0.43 -28.91
N TYR A 212 -3.74 0.43 -29.67
CA TYR A 212 -3.79 0.39 -31.12
C TYR A 212 -2.81 -0.66 -31.67
N ASP A 213 -3.34 -1.82 -32.04
CA ASP A 213 -2.57 -2.86 -32.71
C ASP A 213 -2.26 -2.43 -34.15
N ARG A 214 -1.00 -2.04 -34.39
CA ARG A 214 -0.53 -1.60 -35.72
C ARG A 214 -0.61 -2.71 -36.76
N SER A 215 -0.47 -3.98 -36.35
CA SER A 215 -0.55 -5.13 -37.26
C SER A 215 -1.99 -5.39 -37.73
N LYS A 216 -2.97 -5.15 -36.85
CA LYS A 216 -4.40 -5.32 -37.13
C LYS A 216 -5.11 -4.03 -37.54
N GLN A 217 -4.40 -2.90 -37.55
CA GLN A 217 -4.91 -1.54 -37.79
C GLN A 217 -6.19 -1.22 -37.01
N LYS A 218 -6.27 -1.65 -35.74
CA LYS A 218 -7.46 -1.44 -34.91
C LYS A 218 -7.11 -1.32 -33.43
N GLN A 219 -8.00 -0.68 -32.67
CA GLN A 219 -7.98 -0.77 -31.22
C GLN A 219 -8.31 -2.20 -30.78
N VAL A 220 -7.52 -2.71 -29.85
CA VAL A 220 -7.71 -4.01 -29.19
C VAL A 220 -7.88 -3.73 -27.71
N GLU A 221 -8.94 -4.29 -27.14
CA GLU A 221 -9.18 -4.23 -25.70
C GLU A 221 -8.29 -5.23 -24.97
N TYR A 222 -7.82 -4.82 -23.80
CA TYR A 222 -7.08 -5.65 -22.86
C TYR A 222 -7.84 -5.72 -21.54
N GLY A 223 -7.49 -6.70 -20.71
CA GLY A 223 -8.18 -6.92 -19.45
C GLY A 223 -8.10 -5.72 -18.49
N GLY A 224 -9.18 -5.51 -17.75
CA GLY A 224 -9.29 -4.49 -16.71
C GLY A 224 -9.96 -3.20 -17.16
N LEU A 225 -10.05 -2.24 -16.25
CA LEU A 225 -10.72 -0.96 -16.45
C LEU A 225 -9.86 0.21 -16.00
N ARG A 226 -10.03 1.35 -16.68
CA ARG A 226 -9.49 2.65 -16.28
C ARG A 226 -10.61 3.66 -16.08
N ILE A 227 -10.36 4.68 -15.27
CA ILE A 227 -11.30 5.76 -15.03
C ILE A 227 -11.42 6.63 -16.28
N LYS A 228 -12.62 6.84 -16.78
CA LYS A 228 -12.92 7.77 -17.86
C LYS A 228 -13.29 9.15 -17.30
N ASN A 229 -14.19 9.17 -16.32
CA ASN A 229 -14.65 10.41 -15.69
C ASN A 229 -14.77 10.24 -14.17
N ILE A 230 -14.45 11.31 -13.44
CA ILE A 230 -14.85 11.50 -12.03
C ILE A 230 -15.74 12.74 -11.98
N ILE A 231 -16.99 12.56 -11.64
CA ILE A 231 -18.02 13.62 -11.67
C ILE A 231 -18.40 13.95 -10.24
N ASN A 232 -18.05 15.16 -9.80
CA ASN A 232 -18.40 15.66 -8.47
C ASN A 232 -19.59 16.61 -8.58
N SER A 233 -20.66 16.28 -7.86
CA SER A 233 -21.90 17.05 -7.80
C SER A 233 -22.21 17.43 -6.36
N SER A 234 -22.73 18.63 -6.15
CA SER A 234 -22.99 19.18 -4.83
C SER A 234 -24.32 19.94 -4.82
N PRO A 235 -25.09 19.90 -3.71
CA PRO A 235 -26.34 20.65 -3.62
C PRO A 235 -26.16 22.17 -3.74
N LEU A 236 -24.96 22.68 -3.42
CA LEU A 236 -24.67 24.12 -3.32
C LEU A 236 -23.80 24.64 -4.47
N ASP A 237 -23.03 23.77 -5.12
CA ASP A 237 -22.04 24.14 -6.13
C ASP A 237 -22.33 23.50 -7.50
N LYS A 238 -21.74 24.08 -8.55
CA LYS A 238 -21.80 23.52 -9.89
C LYS A 238 -21.06 22.19 -9.97
N THR A 239 -21.54 21.31 -10.84
CA THR A 239 -20.90 20.02 -11.12
C THR A 239 -19.50 20.25 -11.70
N LYS A 240 -18.51 19.53 -11.16
CA LYS A 240 -17.12 19.53 -11.63
C LYS A 240 -16.79 18.16 -12.18
N VAL A 241 -16.33 18.10 -13.42
CA VAL A 241 -16.00 16.84 -14.10
C VAL A 241 -14.50 16.77 -14.33
N LYS A 242 -13.86 15.70 -13.87
CA LYS A 242 -12.51 15.33 -14.28
C LYS A 242 -12.60 14.27 -15.36
N HIS A 243 -12.14 14.60 -16.56
CA HIS A 243 -12.12 13.68 -17.70
C HIS A 243 -10.69 13.19 -17.95
N TYR A 244 -10.51 11.90 -18.18
CA TYR A 244 -9.21 11.29 -18.39
C TYR A 244 -9.08 10.80 -19.83
N GLU A 245 -8.02 11.25 -20.50
CA GLU A 245 -7.57 10.70 -21.77
C GLU A 245 -6.25 9.97 -21.58
N TYR A 246 -6.11 8.84 -22.25
CA TYR A 246 -4.94 7.97 -22.16
C TYR A 246 -4.31 7.89 -23.54
N GLU A 247 -2.99 8.06 -23.61
CA GLU A 247 -2.27 7.79 -24.86
C GLU A 247 -2.27 6.29 -25.17
N THR A 248 -1.59 5.89 -26.24
CA THR A 248 -1.52 4.50 -26.69
C THR A 248 -0.96 3.62 -25.56
N GLY A 249 -1.77 2.70 -25.06
CA GLY A 249 -1.35 1.75 -24.04
C GLY A 249 -0.18 0.89 -24.52
N TYR A 250 0.69 0.49 -23.62
CA TYR A 250 1.76 -0.46 -23.90
C TYR A 250 1.52 -1.72 -23.07
N VAL A 251 1.53 -2.86 -23.74
CA VAL A 251 1.42 -4.18 -23.10
C VAL A 251 2.67 -4.95 -23.48
N PRO A 252 3.44 -5.47 -22.49
CA PRO A 252 4.57 -6.33 -22.79
C PRO A 252 4.12 -7.54 -23.59
N PHE A 253 4.86 -7.90 -24.65
CA PHE A 253 4.43 -8.96 -25.57
C PHE A 253 4.13 -10.28 -24.87
N TYR A 254 4.78 -10.58 -23.73
CA TYR A 254 4.56 -11.82 -22.99
C TYR A 254 3.14 -11.91 -22.39
N LEU A 255 2.48 -10.78 -22.16
CA LEU A 255 1.07 -10.69 -21.76
C LEU A 255 0.11 -10.74 -22.95
N ASP A 256 0.59 -10.75 -24.20
CA ASP A 256 -0.29 -10.90 -25.35
C ASP A 256 -0.85 -12.33 -25.40
N PRO A 257 -2.17 -12.48 -25.66
CA PRO A 257 -2.78 -13.78 -25.87
C PRO A 257 -2.09 -14.53 -27.02
N PRO A 258 -1.97 -15.87 -26.93
CA PRO A 258 -1.34 -16.67 -27.98
C PRO A 258 -2.12 -16.58 -29.30
N VAL A 259 -1.41 -16.31 -30.39
CA VAL A 259 -1.99 -16.06 -31.73
C VAL A 259 -2.77 -17.28 -32.25
N ASN A 260 -2.32 -18.49 -31.93
CA ASN A 260 -2.92 -19.75 -32.39
C ASN A 260 -3.85 -20.42 -31.36
N LYS A 261 -4.16 -19.75 -30.24
CA LYS A 261 -5.07 -20.23 -29.17
C LYS A 261 -4.68 -21.57 -28.49
N TRP A 262 -3.53 -22.16 -28.79
CA TRP A 262 -3.10 -23.45 -28.24
C TRP A 262 -2.20 -23.24 -27.02
N ILE A 263 -2.80 -23.14 -25.83
CA ILE A 263 -2.06 -23.37 -24.58
C ILE A 263 -2.14 -24.87 -24.29
N VAL A 264 -1.26 -25.65 -24.91
CA VAL A 264 -1.26 -27.12 -24.84
C VAL A 264 -0.03 -27.56 -24.07
N SER A 265 -0.19 -28.47 -23.09
CA SER A 265 0.88 -29.38 -22.73
C SER A 265 0.67 -30.71 -23.43
N GLN A 266 1.67 -31.13 -24.19
CA GLN A 266 1.68 -32.42 -24.87
C GLN A 266 2.60 -33.38 -24.10
N VAL A 267 2.12 -34.59 -23.85
CA VAL A 267 2.94 -35.70 -23.39
C VAL A 267 2.92 -36.75 -24.49
N GLU A 268 4.11 -37.09 -24.96
CA GLU A 268 4.34 -38.16 -25.91
C GLU A 268 4.83 -39.38 -25.14
N VAL A 269 4.22 -40.54 -25.44
CA VAL A 269 4.54 -41.81 -24.82
C VAL A 269 4.81 -42.82 -25.90
N ASP A 270 6.06 -43.26 -25.96
CA ASP A 270 6.51 -44.32 -26.86
C ASP A 270 6.42 -45.65 -26.11
N CYS A 271 5.57 -46.53 -26.61
CA CYS A 271 5.35 -47.85 -26.04
C CYS A 271 6.12 -48.91 -26.85
N TYR A 272 7.04 -49.63 -26.18
CA TYR A 272 7.78 -50.74 -26.77
C TYR A 272 7.32 -52.09 -26.21
N TYR A 273 6.92 -53.00 -27.09
CA TYR A 273 6.68 -54.40 -26.76
C TYR A 273 8.00 -55.20 -26.80
N ALA A 274 8.42 -55.77 -25.68
CA ALA A 274 9.57 -56.68 -25.67
C ALA A 274 9.11 -58.10 -26.06
N TYR A 275 9.40 -58.53 -27.30
CA TYR A 275 9.29 -59.95 -27.66
C TYR A 275 10.54 -60.68 -27.14
N GLU A 276 10.40 -61.58 -26.16
CA GLU A 276 11.54 -62.35 -25.62
C GLU A 276 12.27 -63.21 -26.68
N ARG A 277 11.71 -63.42 -27.88
CA ARG A 277 12.41 -64.09 -28.99
C ARG A 277 11.88 -63.65 -30.37
N ALA A 278 12.46 -62.62 -31.00
CA ALA A 278 12.59 -62.55 -32.47
C ALA A 278 13.50 -61.39 -32.91
N ALA A 279 14.28 -61.63 -33.97
CA ALA A 279 15.09 -60.65 -34.69
C ALA A 279 14.25 -59.69 -35.57
N VAL A 280 13.05 -59.32 -35.12
CA VAL A 280 12.12 -58.44 -35.84
C VAL A 280 11.83 -57.25 -34.92
N MET A 281 11.96 -56.04 -35.47
CA MET A 281 11.75 -54.78 -34.76
C MET A 281 10.45 -54.82 -33.95
N PRO A 282 10.45 -54.43 -32.67
CA PRO A 282 9.22 -54.37 -31.89
C PRO A 282 8.22 -53.43 -32.59
N ALA A 283 6.96 -53.84 -32.69
CA ALA A 283 5.91 -52.94 -33.13
C ALA A 283 5.79 -51.82 -32.09
N ALA A 284 6.24 -50.61 -32.45
CA ALA A 284 6.03 -49.41 -31.65
C ALA A 284 4.62 -48.90 -31.92
N THR A 285 3.92 -48.47 -30.87
CA THR A 285 2.67 -47.71 -31.02
C THR A 285 2.84 -46.41 -30.25
N ASP A 286 2.83 -45.30 -30.98
CA ASP A 286 3.12 -43.99 -30.40
C ASP A 286 1.81 -43.35 -29.94
N TYR A 287 1.76 -42.92 -28.68
CA TYR A 287 0.58 -42.31 -28.08
C TYR A 287 0.78 -40.82 -27.85
N LEU A 288 -0.17 -40.04 -28.37
CA LEU A 288 -0.19 -38.58 -28.21
C LEU A 288 -1.26 -38.15 -27.21
N MET A 289 -0.85 -37.68 -26.02
CA MET A 289 -1.76 -37.02 -25.08
C MET A 289 -1.58 -35.50 -25.14
N ARG A 290 -2.62 -34.77 -25.54
CA ARG A 290 -2.66 -33.30 -25.49
C ARG A 290 -3.57 -32.83 -24.36
N THR A 291 -3.00 -32.12 -23.40
CA THR A 291 -3.71 -31.44 -22.33
C THR A 291 -3.86 -29.97 -22.70
N PHE A 292 -5.10 -29.51 -22.86
CA PHE A 292 -5.40 -28.10 -23.11
C PHE A 292 -5.55 -27.38 -21.77
N HIS A 293 -4.71 -26.39 -21.51
CA HIS A 293 -4.83 -25.56 -20.33
C HIS A 293 -5.82 -24.42 -20.59
N SER A 294 -6.76 -24.23 -19.69
CA SER A 294 -7.74 -23.13 -19.74
C SER A 294 -7.21 -21.83 -19.10
N HIS A 295 -6.01 -21.85 -18.54
CA HIS A 295 -5.46 -20.74 -17.75
C HIS A 295 -4.23 -20.13 -18.44
N PHE A 296 -4.26 -18.82 -18.61
CA PHE A 296 -3.06 -18.04 -18.95
C PHE A 296 -2.12 -18.08 -17.74
N PRO A 297 -0.80 -18.29 -17.88
CA PRO A 297 0.04 -18.53 -16.70
C PRO A 297 0.02 -17.33 -15.74
N SER A 298 -0.59 -17.52 -14.56
CA SER A 298 -0.78 -16.48 -13.52
C SER A 298 0.54 -15.85 -13.06
N ARG A 299 1.65 -16.59 -13.18
CA ARG A 299 2.99 -16.13 -12.78
C ARG A 299 3.46 -14.87 -13.52
N TYR A 300 2.88 -14.55 -14.68
CA TYR A 300 3.24 -13.32 -15.42
C TYR A 300 2.55 -12.08 -14.86
N THR A 301 1.34 -12.22 -14.32
CA THR A 301 0.62 -11.14 -13.64
C THR A 301 1.11 -10.95 -12.20
N ASP A 302 1.61 -12.01 -11.56
CA ASP A 302 2.14 -11.94 -10.18
C ASP A 302 3.33 -10.97 -10.03
N LEU A 303 4.04 -10.70 -11.12
CA LEU A 303 5.19 -9.80 -11.16
C LEU A 303 4.85 -8.37 -11.60
N SER A 304 3.60 -8.10 -11.99
CA SER A 304 3.18 -6.80 -12.51
C SER A 304 1.85 -6.36 -11.94
N SER A 305 1.81 -5.20 -11.30
CA SER A 305 0.56 -4.65 -10.77
C SER A 305 -0.40 -4.14 -11.85
N ASN A 306 0.08 -3.90 -13.09
CA ASN A 306 -0.71 -3.35 -14.20
C ASN A 306 -0.37 -4.06 -15.51
N ILE A 307 -1.40 -4.55 -16.21
CA ILE A 307 -1.27 -5.23 -17.51
C ILE A 307 -1.02 -4.24 -18.64
N VAL A 308 -1.71 -3.10 -18.62
CA VAL A 308 -1.54 -2.02 -19.59
C VAL A 308 -0.87 -0.84 -18.90
N CYS A 309 0.19 -0.34 -19.52
CA CYS A 309 0.91 0.85 -19.08
C CYS A 309 0.64 2.01 -20.03
N TYR A 310 0.63 3.24 -19.53
CA TYR A 310 0.47 4.45 -20.35
C TYR A 310 1.69 5.32 -20.17
N ASN A 311 2.32 5.73 -21.28
CA ASN A 311 3.38 6.73 -21.28
C ASN A 311 2.83 8.13 -20.95
N GLN A 312 1.54 8.38 -21.22
CA GLN A 312 0.89 9.64 -20.90
C GLN A 312 -0.58 9.46 -20.51
N VAL A 313 -1.00 10.22 -19.50
CA VAL A 313 -2.40 10.39 -19.09
C VAL A 313 -2.68 11.89 -19.00
N THR A 314 -3.78 12.36 -19.58
CA THR A 314 -4.22 13.75 -19.51
C THR A 314 -5.51 13.84 -18.71
N GLU A 315 -5.49 14.58 -17.60
CA GLU A 315 -6.66 14.91 -16.78
C GLU A 315 -7.17 16.29 -17.20
N TYR A 316 -8.40 16.39 -17.67
CA TYR A 316 -9.06 17.65 -18.00
C TYR A 316 -10.04 18.03 -16.90
N ASP A 317 -9.96 19.27 -16.44
CA ASP A 317 -10.99 19.86 -15.60
C ASP A 317 -12.07 20.46 -16.50
N LYS A 318 -13.29 19.91 -16.44
CA LYS A 318 -14.46 20.34 -17.20
C LYS A 318 -15.54 20.90 -16.29
N ASP A 319 -16.25 21.91 -16.77
CA ASP A 319 -17.44 22.44 -16.12
C ASP A 319 -18.70 21.62 -16.48
N ASP A 320 -19.84 22.05 -15.95
CA ASP A 320 -21.17 21.46 -16.16
C ASP A 320 -21.67 21.54 -17.62
N LYS A 321 -21.01 22.34 -18.47
CA LYS A 321 -21.29 22.50 -19.89
C LYS A 321 -20.24 21.84 -20.78
N GLU A 322 -19.40 20.97 -20.20
CA GLU A 322 -18.27 20.29 -20.85
C GLU A 322 -17.15 21.22 -21.34
N ASN A 323 -17.11 22.49 -20.93
CA ASN A 323 -16.00 23.37 -21.29
C ASN A 323 -14.74 22.97 -20.52
N ILE A 324 -13.62 22.87 -21.22
CA ILE A 324 -12.31 22.59 -20.63
C ILE A 324 -11.79 23.86 -19.95
N LEU A 325 -11.66 23.81 -18.62
CA LEU A 325 -11.10 24.88 -17.78
C LEU A 325 -9.57 24.84 -17.74
N GLY A 326 -9.01 23.63 -17.79
CA GLY A 326 -7.58 23.36 -17.73
C GLY A 326 -7.30 21.87 -17.93
N LYS A 327 -6.02 21.53 -18.02
CA LYS A 327 -5.59 20.13 -18.07
C LYS A 327 -4.28 19.91 -17.33
N THR A 328 -4.12 18.71 -16.78
CA THR A 328 -2.87 18.22 -16.21
C THR A 328 -2.41 17.00 -17.00
N VAL A 329 -1.22 17.06 -17.58
CA VAL A 329 -0.60 15.98 -18.35
C VAL A 329 0.44 15.28 -17.47
N TYR A 330 0.29 13.98 -17.29
CA TYR A 330 1.21 13.10 -16.58
C TYR A 330 1.99 12.28 -17.60
N LYS A 331 3.32 12.35 -17.59
CA LYS A 331 4.18 11.52 -18.45
C LYS A 331 4.95 10.52 -17.61
N TYR A 332 4.95 9.25 -18.01
CA TYR A 332 5.57 8.16 -17.28
C TYR A 332 6.77 7.58 -18.02
N LEU A 333 7.82 7.28 -17.27
CA LEU A 333 8.98 6.51 -17.70
C LEU A 333 8.66 5.03 -17.50
N LEU A 334 8.51 4.30 -18.61
CA LEU A 334 8.24 2.87 -18.58
C LEU A 334 9.57 2.11 -18.52
N PRO A 335 9.74 1.13 -17.62
CA PRO A 335 10.91 0.27 -17.65
C PRO A 335 10.92 -0.57 -18.93
N ASP A 336 12.10 -0.91 -19.45
CA ASP A 336 12.22 -1.87 -20.53
C ASP A 336 11.81 -3.27 -20.01
N ARG A 337 10.58 -3.65 -20.34
CA ARG A 337 10.01 -4.95 -19.99
C ARG A 337 10.25 -6.01 -21.07
N GLU A 338 10.72 -5.63 -22.25
CA GLU A 338 10.94 -6.56 -23.36
C GLU A 338 12.24 -7.34 -23.18
N SER A 339 13.30 -6.67 -22.72
CA SER A 339 14.59 -7.33 -22.42
C SER A 339 14.50 -8.35 -21.28
N CYS A 340 13.49 -8.24 -20.42
CA CYS A 340 13.23 -9.19 -19.33
C CYS A 340 12.59 -10.52 -19.79
N SER A 341 12.14 -10.60 -21.05
CA SER A 341 11.54 -11.79 -21.63
C SER A 341 12.41 -12.34 -22.74
N ARG A 342 13.26 -13.31 -22.41
CA ARG A 342 13.79 -14.22 -23.43
C ARG A 342 12.75 -15.29 -23.67
N GLY A 343 12.03 -15.18 -24.79
CA GLY A 343 11.28 -16.31 -25.31
C GLY A 343 12.26 -17.42 -25.63
N PHE A 344 12.40 -18.40 -24.74
CA PHE A 344 13.00 -19.66 -25.12
C PHE A 344 11.92 -20.42 -25.88
N TYR A 345 12.08 -20.48 -27.20
CA TYR A 345 11.51 -21.56 -27.99
C TYR A 345 12.39 -22.76 -27.68
N GLU A 346 11.85 -23.79 -27.04
CA GLU A 346 12.50 -25.09 -27.15
C GLU A 346 12.23 -25.58 -28.58
N GLU A 347 13.13 -25.26 -29.52
CA GLU A 347 13.31 -26.14 -30.67
C GLU A 347 13.78 -27.48 -30.10
N VAL A 348 12.83 -28.41 -30.02
CA VAL A 348 13.09 -29.80 -29.70
C VAL A 348 13.94 -30.32 -30.85
N ASN A 349 15.27 -30.29 -30.68
CA ASN A 349 16.24 -30.84 -31.62
C ASN A 349 16.09 -32.37 -31.65
N GLY A 350 15.12 -32.85 -32.42
CA GLY A 350 15.06 -34.20 -32.96
C GLY A 350 15.12 -34.08 -34.48
N TYR A 351 16.09 -34.76 -35.07
CA TYR A 351 16.29 -34.82 -36.52
C TYR A 351 15.00 -35.22 -37.26
N GLU A 352 14.82 -34.65 -38.46
CA GLU A 352 13.86 -35.04 -39.51
C GLU A 352 12.44 -34.44 -39.48
N ARG A 353 12.30 -33.31 -40.20
CA ARG A 353 11.26 -32.95 -41.20
C ARG A 353 9.75 -33.09 -40.89
N GLU A 354 9.28 -33.61 -39.76
CA GLU A 354 7.84 -33.75 -39.49
C GLU A 354 7.25 -32.64 -38.60
N PHE A 355 8.08 -31.85 -37.90
CA PHE A 355 7.61 -30.78 -37.03
C PHE A 355 8.16 -29.40 -37.40
N ASN A 356 7.91 -28.98 -38.65
CA ASN A 356 7.94 -27.55 -38.99
C ASN A 356 6.79 -26.81 -38.25
N GLY A 357 7.08 -26.24 -37.08
CA GLY A 357 6.58 -24.91 -36.69
C GLY A 357 5.09 -24.68 -36.43
N TRP A 358 4.22 -25.70 -36.31
CA TRP A 358 2.79 -25.45 -36.07
C TRP A 358 2.22 -25.95 -34.74
N LEU A 359 2.79 -26.97 -34.08
CA LEU A 359 2.18 -27.64 -32.91
C LEU A 359 2.99 -27.57 -31.60
N GLY A 360 4.12 -26.86 -31.58
CA GLY A 360 5.05 -26.79 -30.45
C GLY A 360 4.58 -25.94 -29.27
N PHE A 361 4.97 -26.35 -28.05
CA PHE A 361 4.77 -25.63 -26.79
C PHE A 361 5.17 -24.14 -26.87
N GLN A 362 4.31 -23.24 -26.39
CA GLN A 362 4.67 -21.85 -26.11
C GLN A 362 4.54 -21.58 -24.60
N ILE A 363 5.46 -22.07 -23.77
CA ILE A 363 5.62 -21.51 -22.42
C ILE A 363 6.61 -20.35 -22.52
N ARG A 364 6.11 -19.13 -22.36
CA ARG A 364 6.96 -17.93 -22.37
C ARG A 364 7.70 -17.81 -21.05
N HIS A 365 9.00 -18.00 -21.01
CA HIS A 365 9.72 -17.76 -19.76
C HIS A 365 9.99 -16.26 -19.59
N ILE A 366 9.52 -15.68 -18.48
CA ILE A 366 9.85 -14.31 -18.07
C ILE A 366 10.90 -14.37 -16.98
N THR A 367 11.91 -13.53 -17.10
CA THR A 367 12.88 -13.32 -16.04
C THR A 367 12.32 -12.27 -15.07
N PRO A 368 12.10 -12.60 -13.78
CA PRO A 368 11.63 -11.67 -12.76
C PRO A 368 12.77 -10.80 -12.21
N LYS A 369 13.97 -10.84 -12.81
CA LYS A 369 15.20 -10.22 -12.29
C LYS A 369 14.95 -8.81 -11.78
N ASP A 370 14.29 -7.95 -12.56
CA ASP A 370 14.08 -6.56 -12.17
C ASP A 370 12.60 -6.24 -11.84
N PHE A 371 11.86 -7.18 -11.25
CA PHE A 371 10.43 -7.02 -10.94
C PHE A 371 10.10 -5.80 -10.06
N TRP A 372 11.06 -5.31 -9.27
CA TRP A 372 10.88 -4.13 -8.43
C TRP A 372 10.90 -2.81 -9.22
N LYS A 373 11.35 -2.81 -10.49
CA LYS A 373 11.31 -1.61 -11.36
C LYS A 373 9.86 -1.33 -11.77
N LYS A 374 9.34 -0.18 -11.34
CA LYS A 374 7.98 0.28 -11.64
C LYS A 374 7.99 1.41 -12.67
N ASN A 375 6.79 1.79 -13.11
CA ASN A 375 6.58 2.96 -13.94
C ASN A 375 6.74 4.20 -13.05
N GLU A 376 7.67 5.08 -13.40
CA GLU A 376 7.93 6.29 -12.63
C GLU A 376 7.31 7.51 -13.33
N LEU A 377 6.84 8.49 -12.58
CA LEU A 377 6.34 9.74 -13.14
C LEU A 377 7.54 10.56 -13.63
N GLY A 378 7.72 10.72 -14.94
CA GLY A 378 8.79 11.52 -15.53
C GLY A 378 8.47 13.01 -15.65
N ALA A 379 7.19 13.36 -15.82
CA ALA A 379 6.75 14.75 -15.81
C ALA A 379 5.29 14.94 -15.36
N LYS A 380 5.00 16.09 -14.76
CA LYS A 380 3.63 16.56 -14.47
C LYS A 380 3.47 18.00 -14.94
N ILE A 381 2.60 18.23 -15.93
CA ILE A 381 2.49 19.50 -16.64
C ILE A 381 1.08 20.06 -16.47
N TYR A 382 0.96 21.29 -16.00
CA TYR A 382 -0.32 21.97 -15.78
C TYR A 382 -0.57 23.01 -16.87
N TYR A 383 -1.82 23.04 -17.32
CA TYR A 383 -2.30 23.96 -18.34
C TYR A 383 -3.56 24.69 -17.86
N LYS A 384 -3.66 25.98 -18.21
CA LYS A 384 -4.88 26.77 -18.12
C LYS A 384 -5.35 27.06 -19.56
N GLY A 385 -6.46 26.46 -19.98
CA GLY A 385 -6.76 26.31 -21.40
C GLY A 385 -5.61 25.59 -22.13
N GLU A 386 -5.10 26.16 -23.23
CA GLU A 386 -3.95 25.62 -23.97
C GLU A 386 -2.59 26.15 -23.49
N LYS A 387 -2.57 27.10 -22.55
CA LYS A 387 -1.32 27.68 -22.03
C LYS A 387 -0.74 26.80 -20.93
N LYS A 388 0.50 26.35 -21.12
CA LYS A 388 1.30 25.70 -20.08
C LYS A 388 1.65 26.72 -19.01
N ILE A 389 1.26 26.47 -17.75
CA ILE A 389 1.49 27.39 -16.62
C ILE A 389 2.55 26.88 -15.65
N LYS A 390 2.72 25.56 -15.56
CA LYS A 390 3.66 24.93 -14.65
C LYS A 390 4.06 23.56 -15.15
N GLU A 391 5.29 23.14 -14.93
CA GLU A 391 5.70 21.74 -15.08
C GLU A 391 6.65 21.30 -13.98
N TYR A 392 6.60 20.00 -13.70
CA TYR A 392 7.57 19.28 -12.92
C TYR A 392 8.21 18.22 -13.82
N LEU A 393 9.53 18.14 -13.82
CA LEU A 393 10.31 17.07 -14.47
C LEU A 393 11.03 16.27 -13.38
N TYR A 394 10.98 14.96 -13.47
CA TYR A 394 11.52 14.07 -12.44
C TYR A 394 12.54 13.10 -13.04
N GLU A 395 13.69 12.98 -12.38
CA GLU A 395 14.74 12.01 -12.71
C GLU A 395 15.00 11.12 -11.49
N TYR A 396 15.24 9.83 -11.74
CA TYR A 396 15.38 8.82 -10.71
C TYR A 396 16.73 8.12 -10.80
N LYS A 397 17.28 7.75 -9.65
CA LYS A 397 18.49 6.92 -9.54
C LYS A 397 18.13 5.53 -9.02
N GLU A 398 18.72 4.50 -9.63
CA GLU A 398 18.58 3.11 -9.23
C GLU A 398 19.63 2.74 -8.18
N PHE A 399 19.20 2.03 -7.13
CA PHE A 399 20.05 1.49 -6.08
C PHE A 399 19.84 -0.02 -6.01
N TYR A 400 20.87 -0.77 -6.35
CA TYR A 400 20.89 -2.23 -6.25
C TYR A 400 21.42 -2.63 -4.87
N LYS A 401 20.69 -3.51 -4.18
CA LYS A 401 21.09 -4.00 -2.87
C LYS A 401 21.80 -5.35 -2.98
N GLU A 402 21.11 -6.33 -3.56
CA GLU A 402 21.61 -7.71 -3.69
C GLU A 402 20.80 -8.47 -4.75
N SER A 403 21.25 -9.69 -5.07
CA SER A 403 20.49 -10.65 -5.86
C SER A 403 20.14 -11.86 -4.99
N ILE A 404 18.88 -12.27 -5.03
CA ILE A 404 18.42 -13.54 -4.47
C ILE A 404 18.11 -14.50 -5.62
N TYR A 405 18.26 -15.79 -5.36
CA TYR A 405 18.07 -16.83 -6.36
C TYR A 405 16.97 -17.79 -5.90
N ASP A 406 16.08 -18.12 -6.82
CA ASP A 406 15.10 -19.19 -6.71
C ASP A 406 15.46 -20.30 -7.70
N LEU A 407 14.89 -21.47 -7.48
CA LEU A 407 15.14 -22.67 -8.27
C LEU A 407 13.81 -23.28 -8.75
N PRO A 408 13.02 -22.57 -9.58
CA PRO A 408 11.76 -23.09 -10.06
C PRO A 408 11.94 -24.41 -10.82
N VAL A 409 11.03 -25.33 -10.49
CA VAL A 409 10.96 -26.69 -11.02
C VAL A 409 9.78 -26.74 -12.00
N TYR A 410 10.03 -27.19 -13.23
CA TYR A 410 9.04 -27.27 -14.31
C TYR A 410 8.90 -28.71 -14.79
N LYS A 411 7.68 -29.20 -14.98
CA LYS A 411 7.44 -30.54 -15.52
C LYS A 411 7.88 -30.60 -16.99
N TYR A 412 8.69 -31.59 -17.34
CA TYR A 412 9.36 -31.78 -18.63
C TYR A 412 9.32 -33.27 -18.98
N LYS A 413 8.79 -33.73 -20.14
CA LYS A 413 9.15 -35.09 -20.61
C LYS A 413 8.68 -35.55 -22.01
N GLU A 414 9.49 -36.47 -22.54
CA GLU A 414 9.21 -37.59 -23.47
C GLU A 414 9.58 -38.93 -22.75
N TYR A 415 8.74 -39.98 -22.85
CA TYR A 415 8.96 -41.27 -22.16
C TYR A 415 8.99 -42.46 -23.11
N ASN A 416 9.96 -43.36 -22.89
CA ASN A 416 9.96 -44.72 -23.43
C ASN A 416 9.52 -45.70 -22.33
N ILE A 417 8.40 -46.41 -22.53
CA ILE A 417 7.90 -47.44 -21.60
C ILE A 417 8.05 -48.83 -22.24
N PHE A 418 8.71 -49.76 -21.55
CA PHE A 418 8.85 -51.16 -21.94
C PHE A 418 7.80 -52.03 -21.23
N VAL A 419 7.12 -52.92 -21.96
CA VAL A 419 6.06 -53.78 -21.42
C VAL A 419 6.40 -55.27 -21.56
N ASP A 420 6.19 -56.03 -20.47
CA ASP A 420 6.18 -57.50 -20.42
C ASP A 420 4.73 -58.01 -20.26
N GLU A 421 4.35 -59.06 -20.99
CA GLU A 421 3.00 -59.36 -21.46
C GLU A 421 2.06 -60.06 -20.44
N GLN A 422 2.48 -60.27 -19.19
CA GLN A 422 1.86 -61.29 -18.32
C GLN A 422 0.55 -60.92 -17.58
N SER A 423 -0.16 -59.86 -17.95
CA SER A 423 -1.47 -59.56 -17.33
C SER A 423 -2.63 -60.11 -18.15
N THR A 424 -3.27 -61.20 -17.72
CA THR A 424 -4.41 -61.79 -18.43
C THR A 424 -5.73 -61.10 -18.04
N GLY A 425 -6.56 -60.72 -19.03
CA GLY A 425 -7.97 -60.30 -18.82
C GLY A 425 -8.37 -58.85 -19.11
N LEU A 426 -7.46 -57.98 -19.55
CA LEU A 426 -7.76 -56.63 -20.06
C LEU A 426 -7.45 -56.56 -21.57
N THR A 427 -8.20 -55.79 -22.35
CA THR A 427 -7.83 -55.52 -23.76
C THR A 427 -6.51 -54.74 -23.79
N ASN A 428 -5.72 -54.90 -24.86
CA ASN A 428 -4.40 -54.27 -24.95
C ASN A 428 -4.48 -52.75 -24.76
N GLU A 429 -5.51 -52.12 -25.34
CA GLU A 429 -5.76 -50.67 -25.25
C GLU A 429 -6.06 -50.21 -23.82
N ARG A 430 -6.72 -51.06 -23.02
CA ARG A 430 -7.09 -50.73 -21.63
C ARG A 430 -5.92 -50.92 -20.66
N LYS A 431 -5.01 -51.85 -20.95
CA LYS A 431 -3.73 -52.00 -20.23
C LYS A 431 -2.80 -50.83 -20.53
N GLU A 432 -2.65 -50.48 -21.81
CA GLU A 432 -1.84 -49.34 -22.27
C GLU A 432 -2.32 -48.01 -21.65
N MET A 433 -3.62 -47.75 -21.64
CA MET A 433 -4.19 -46.57 -20.97
C MET A 433 -3.92 -46.55 -19.47
N LEU A 434 -4.09 -47.67 -18.76
CA LEU A 434 -3.77 -47.76 -17.33
C LEU A 434 -2.28 -47.55 -17.05
N MET A 435 -1.39 -47.84 -18.00
CA MET A 435 0.05 -47.64 -17.89
C MET A 435 0.44 -46.17 -18.15
N ILE A 436 -0.15 -45.51 -19.15
CA ILE A 436 0.01 -44.06 -19.37
C ILE A 436 -0.42 -43.28 -18.12
N PHE A 437 -1.53 -43.65 -17.48
CA PHE A 437 -2.00 -42.95 -16.28
C PHE A 437 -1.26 -43.30 -14.97
N ASN A 438 -0.63 -44.47 -14.86
CA ASN A 438 0.03 -44.91 -13.61
C ASN A 438 1.57 -44.88 -13.63
N SER A 439 2.24 -44.75 -14.78
CA SER A 439 3.71 -44.96 -14.92
C SER A 439 4.54 -43.72 -15.29
N LEU A 440 3.93 -42.54 -15.46
CA LEU A 440 4.65 -41.31 -15.81
C LEU A 440 5.49 -40.81 -14.63
N ASN A 441 6.72 -41.31 -14.48
CA ASN A 441 7.71 -40.74 -13.54
C ASN A 441 8.04 -39.30 -13.96
N GLU A 442 7.38 -38.31 -13.39
CA GLU A 442 7.52 -36.89 -13.73
C GLU A 442 9.00 -36.47 -13.77
N THR A 443 9.54 -36.13 -14.95
CA THR A 443 10.84 -35.43 -14.98
C THR A 443 10.57 -33.95 -14.87
N TYR A 444 11.50 -33.30 -14.21
CA TYR A 444 11.43 -31.89 -13.97
C TYR A 444 12.69 -31.20 -14.48
N ALA A 445 12.53 -30.14 -15.24
CA ALA A 445 13.58 -29.18 -15.53
C ALA A 445 13.71 -28.22 -14.36
N ILE A 446 14.96 -27.90 -14.01
CA ILE A 446 15.28 -26.95 -12.95
C ILE A 446 15.91 -25.73 -13.60
N LYS A 447 15.45 -24.53 -13.25
CA LYS A 447 16.02 -23.28 -13.74
C LYS A 447 16.54 -22.45 -12.58
N HIS A 448 17.77 -21.95 -12.68
CA HIS A 448 18.26 -20.90 -11.78
C HIS A 448 17.60 -19.57 -12.13
N GLN A 449 16.82 -19.01 -11.20
CA GLN A 449 16.05 -17.80 -11.39
C GLN A 449 16.55 -16.68 -10.48
N GLU A 450 17.17 -15.66 -11.05
CA GLU A 450 17.64 -14.47 -10.30
C GLU A 450 16.50 -13.47 -10.09
N TYR A 451 16.47 -12.86 -8.90
CA TYR A 451 15.73 -11.66 -8.56
C TYR A 451 16.72 -10.64 -7.99
N THR A 452 16.77 -9.43 -8.55
CA THR A 452 17.46 -8.31 -7.93
C THR A 452 16.55 -7.68 -6.89
N ILE A 453 17.15 -7.20 -5.81
CA ILE A 453 16.48 -6.39 -4.79
C ILE A 453 17.08 -4.99 -4.92
N GLY A 454 16.23 -4.00 -5.10
CA GLY A 454 16.66 -2.62 -5.25
C GLY A 454 15.55 -1.61 -5.03
N ALA A 455 15.88 -0.35 -5.23
CA ALA A 455 14.93 0.75 -5.16
C ALA A 455 15.29 1.85 -6.16
N LYS A 456 14.27 2.53 -6.70
CA LYS A 456 14.41 3.81 -7.39
C LYS A 456 14.14 4.93 -6.40
N ARG A 457 15.01 5.94 -6.35
CA ARG A 457 14.81 7.15 -5.56
C ARG A 457 14.80 8.36 -6.47
N LEU A 458 13.93 9.33 -6.18
CA LEU A 458 13.89 10.61 -6.87
C LEU A 458 15.24 11.32 -6.67
N ALA A 459 16.01 11.46 -7.74
CA ALA A 459 17.33 12.07 -7.71
C ALA A 459 17.28 13.56 -8.09
N LYS A 460 16.32 13.95 -8.92
CA LYS A 460 16.15 15.34 -9.32
C LYS A 460 14.70 15.67 -9.64
N GLU A 461 14.27 16.85 -9.22
CA GLU A 461 13.01 17.48 -9.57
C GLU A 461 13.31 18.86 -10.15
N THR A 462 12.74 19.19 -11.31
CA THR A 462 12.82 20.53 -11.90
C THR A 462 11.41 21.09 -12.00
N GLU A 463 11.14 22.16 -11.26
CA GLU A 463 9.89 22.93 -11.33
C GLU A 463 10.09 24.13 -12.26
N ASN A 464 9.35 24.19 -13.38
CA ASN A 464 9.29 25.37 -14.23
C ASN A 464 7.91 26.04 -14.13
N THR A 465 7.88 27.33 -13.87
CA THR A 465 6.66 28.17 -13.85
C THR A 465 6.71 29.16 -15.02
N TYR A 466 5.62 29.24 -15.79
CA TYR A 466 5.52 30.06 -16.99
C TYR A 466 4.57 31.23 -16.78
N PHE A 467 4.99 32.41 -17.23
CA PHE A 467 4.21 33.65 -17.11
C PHE A 467 3.70 34.12 -18.49
N ASP A 468 2.69 34.99 -18.48
CA ASP A 468 2.05 35.48 -19.71
C ASP A 468 2.98 36.32 -20.60
N ASP A 469 4.02 36.93 -20.02
CA ASP A 469 5.07 37.67 -20.73
C ASP A 469 6.12 36.75 -21.40
N LYS A 470 5.86 35.43 -21.41
CA LYS A 470 6.75 34.37 -21.91
C LYS A 470 8.03 34.18 -21.10
N THR A 471 8.15 34.80 -19.95
CA THR A 471 9.23 34.48 -19.00
C THR A 471 8.96 33.14 -18.33
N MET A 472 10.04 32.52 -17.86
CA MET A 472 10.01 31.24 -17.16
C MET A 472 10.93 31.31 -15.94
N LEU A 473 10.42 30.88 -14.79
CA LEU A 473 11.22 30.62 -13.60
C LEU A 473 11.43 29.12 -13.47
N SER A 474 12.68 28.71 -13.22
CA SER A 474 13.07 27.31 -12.98
C SER A 474 13.64 27.16 -11.58
N ILE A 475 13.20 26.14 -10.85
CA ILE A 475 13.77 25.71 -9.57
C ILE A 475 14.18 24.26 -9.73
N VAL A 476 15.44 23.95 -9.49
CA VAL A 476 15.98 22.59 -9.56
C VAL A 476 16.27 22.09 -8.15
N LYS A 477 15.77 20.92 -7.81
CA LYS A 477 16.03 20.21 -6.56
C LYS A 477 16.72 18.88 -6.86
N GLU A 478 17.94 18.70 -6.40
CA GLU A 478 18.71 17.45 -6.53
C GLU A 478 18.87 16.78 -5.16
N MET A 479 18.84 15.44 -5.14
CA MET A 479 18.92 14.64 -3.92
C MET A 479 19.97 13.53 -4.07
N GLU A 480 20.86 13.45 -3.08
CA GLU A 480 21.83 12.36 -2.93
C GLU A 480 21.44 11.50 -1.72
N TYR A 481 21.65 10.19 -1.82
CA TYR A 481 21.21 9.22 -0.82
C TYR A 481 22.38 8.37 -0.34
N ASP A 482 22.31 7.97 0.94
CA ASP A 482 23.16 6.91 1.49
C ASP A 482 22.91 5.59 0.72
N PRO A 483 23.96 4.84 0.31
CA PRO A 483 23.80 3.65 -0.53
C PRO A 483 23.19 2.44 0.20
N VAL A 484 23.19 2.40 1.53
CA VAL A 484 22.76 1.23 2.31
C VAL A 484 21.31 1.37 2.78
N TYR A 485 20.99 2.49 3.42
CA TYR A 485 19.70 2.75 4.03
C TYR A 485 18.80 3.65 3.17
N LEU A 486 19.35 4.24 2.11
CA LEU A 486 18.63 5.06 1.14
C LEU A 486 17.89 6.25 1.76
N LEU A 487 18.48 6.84 2.81
CA LEU A 487 18.04 8.12 3.37
C LEU A 487 18.77 9.28 2.66
N PRO A 488 18.11 10.44 2.44
CA PRO A 488 18.75 11.58 1.79
C PRO A 488 19.91 12.12 2.63
N VAL A 489 21.12 12.13 2.10
CA VAL A 489 22.32 12.69 2.77
C VAL A 489 22.64 14.11 2.30
N LYS A 490 22.14 14.50 1.13
CA LYS A 490 22.26 15.86 0.61
C LYS A 490 21.08 16.24 -0.26
N GLU A 491 20.68 17.49 -0.17
CA GLU A 491 19.69 18.14 -1.01
C GLU A 491 20.30 19.44 -1.56
N THR A 492 20.24 19.66 -2.87
CA THR A 492 20.69 20.90 -3.52
C THR A 492 19.49 21.57 -4.18
N VAL A 493 19.18 22.81 -3.82
CA VAL A 493 18.13 23.62 -4.46
C VAL A 493 18.78 24.78 -5.21
N ILE A 494 18.53 24.90 -6.50
CA ILE A 494 18.99 26.00 -7.36
C ILE A 494 17.76 26.78 -7.81
N ASN A 495 17.65 28.03 -7.36
CA ASN A 495 16.57 28.93 -7.74
C ASN A 495 16.84 29.57 -9.11
N SER A 496 15.83 30.25 -9.66
CA SER A 496 15.89 30.87 -10.99
C SER A 496 16.88 32.03 -11.10
N ASP A 497 17.29 32.60 -9.97
CA ASP A 497 18.36 33.60 -9.88
C ASP A 497 19.75 32.97 -9.71
N PHE A 498 19.87 31.66 -9.98
CA PHE A 498 21.06 30.83 -9.80
C PHE A 498 21.57 30.74 -8.35
N LYS A 499 20.80 31.22 -7.36
CA LYS A 499 21.15 31.01 -5.96
C LYS A 499 21.00 29.55 -5.61
N ARG A 500 22.08 29.00 -5.08
CA ARG A 500 22.21 27.62 -4.66
C ARG A 500 22.06 27.51 -3.14
N ILE A 501 21.27 26.55 -2.71
CA ILE A 501 21.08 26.16 -1.31
C ILE A 501 21.43 24.68 -1.19
N ASP A 502 22.54 24.36 -0.54
CA ASP A 502 22.93 22.98 -0.25
C ASP A 502 22.51 22.65 1.19
N THR A 503 21.79 21.56 1.39
CA THR A 503 21.43 21.01 2.70
C THR A 503 22.04 19.62 2.87
N ASN A 504 22.94 19.44 3.83
CA ASN A 504 23.54 18.15 4.17
C ASN A 504 22.88 17.58 5.43
N TYR A 505 22.64 16.26 5.43
CA TYR A 505 22.04 15.53 6.53
C TYR A 505 22.99 14.45 7.03
N LYS A 506 23.10 14.32 8.35
CA LYS A 506 23.69 13.14 9.00
C LYS A 506 22.64 12.42 9.84
N TYR A 507 22.78 11.10 9.89
CA TYR A 507 21.93 10.18 10.63
C TYR A 507 22.77 9.37 11.63
N PRO A 508 22.15 8.56 12.51
CA PRO A 508 22.87 7.75 13.50
C PRO A 508 23.92 6.81 12.88
N PHE A 509 23.71 6.30 11.67
CA PHE A 509 24.71 5.47 10.98
C PHE A 509 25.84 6.27 10.32
N SER A 510 25.74 7.60 10.25
CA SER A 510 26.77 8.46 9.68
C SER A 510 27.90 8.78 10.68
N SER A 511 27.75 8.41 11.96
CA SER A 511 28.53 8.95 13.08
C SER A 511 29.79 8.15 13.43
N LEU A 512 30.51 7.59 12.47
CA LEU A 512 31.70 6.75 12.75
C LEU A 512 32.90 7.48 13.39
N GLN A 513 32.83 8.78 13.75
CA GLN A 513 33.99 9.52 14.31
C GLN A 513 33.72 10.73 15.25
N VAL A 514 32.49 11.09 15.67
CA VAL A 514 32.24 12.44 16.28
C VAL A 514 31.49 12.47 17.61
N TYR A 515 30.69 11.46 17.96
CA TYR A 515 29.85 11.49 19.17
C TYR A 515 30.05 10.23 20.00
N ASP A 516 29.44 10.17 21.21
CA ASP A 516 29.40 8.97 22.05
C ASP A 516 28.89 7.76 21.24
N GLU A 517 29.83 6.98 20.70
CA GLU A 517 29.59 5.95 19.69
C GLU A 517 28.59 4.91 20.19
N ASP A 518 28.55 4.68 21.51
CA ASP A 518 27.66 3.71 22.15
C ASP A 518 26.17 4.06 21.99
N VAL A 519 25.77 5.33 22.00
CA VAL A 519 24.35 5.71 21.86
C VAL A 519 23.87 5.51 20.42
N TYR A 520 24.64 5.95 19.44
CA TYR A 520 24.25 5.89 18.03
C TYR A 520 24.34 4.47 17.47
N ASP A 521 25.32 3.66 17.90
CA ASP A 521 25.38 2.23 17.57
C ASP A 521 24.17 1.47 18.13
N LYS A 522 23.73 1.84 19.34
CA LYS A 522 22.49 1.32 19.94
C LYS A 522 21.24 1.80 19.18
N MET A 523 21.25 3.00 18.62
CA MET A 523 20.18 3.47 17.74
C MET A 523 20.14 2.64 16.45
N VAL A 524 21.27 2.46 15.78
CA VAL A 524 21.39 1.69 14.53
C VAL A 524 21.00 0.23 14.72
N SER A 525 21.51 -0.43 15.76
CA SER A 525 21.18 -1.84 16.07
C SER A 525 19.71 -2.06 16.42
N ARG A 526 19.01 -1.02 16.92
CA ARG A 526 17.55 -1.04 17.16
C ARG A 526 16.75 -0.41 16.02
N ASN A 527 17.38 -0.16 14.87
CA ASN A 527 16.77 0.36 13.65
C ASN A 527 16.18 1.79 13.77
N PHE A 528 16.68 2.60 14.71
CA PHE A 528 16.39 4.04 14.82
C PHE A 528 17.27 4.82 13.84
N LEU A 529 17.04 4.65 12.53
CA LEU A 529 17.92 5.19 11.47
C LEU A 529 17.50 6.58 10.96
N THR A 530 16.22 6.94 11.09
CA THR A 530 15.64 8.15 10.50
C THR A 530 15.85 9.47 11.24
N PRO A 531 16.20 9.53 12.55
CA PRO A 531 16.46 10.81 13.21
C PRO A 531 17.61 11.56 12.52
N VAL A 532 17.41 12.83 12.16
CA VAL A 532 18.50 13.68 11.64
C VAL A 532 19.29 14.21 12.84
N ILE A 533 20.58 13.85 12.92
CA ILE A 533 21.47 14.26 14.02
C ILE A 533 22.21 15.55 13.70
N GLU A 534 22.51 15.79 12.43
CA GLU A 534 23.03 17.07 11.94
C GLU A 534 22.31 17.47 10.66
N ARG A 535 21.92 18.74 10.57
CA ARG A 535 21.42 19.37 9.35
C ARG A 535 22.21 20.64 9.11
N HIS A 536 22.97 20.70 8.02
CA HIS A 536 23.76 21.86 7.64
C HIS A 536 23.17 22.48 6.36
N VAL A 537 22.89 23.77 6.36
CA VAL A 537 22.38 24.53 5.20
C VAL A 537 23.40 25.58 4.80
N TYR A 538 23.75 25.61 3.52
CA TYR A 538 24.66 26.57 2.93
C TYR A 538 23.90 27.34 1.86
N LYS A 539 23.82 28.67 2.00
CA LYS A 539 23.15 29.58 1.05
C LYS A 539 24.13 30.66 0.64
N GLY A 540 24.97 30.38 -0.36
CA GLY A 540 26.10 31.24 -0.69
C GLY A 540 27.12 31.24 0.46
N GLU A 541 27.40 32.41 1.03
CA GLU A 541 28.26 32.56 2.22
C GLU A 541 27.51 32.30 3.54
N ASP A 542 26.17 32.35 3.54
CA ASP A 542 25.37 32.11 4.74
C ASP A 542 25.41 30.62 5.09
N PHE A 543 25.69 30.32 6.36
CA PHE A 543 25.73 28.98 6.90
C PHE A 543 24.80 28.85 8.10
N SER A 544 23.99 27.79 8.09
CA SER A 544 23.20 27.39 9.24
C SER A 544 23.30 25.91 9.58
N SER A 545 23.19 25.59 10.86
CA SER A 545 23.19 24.22 11.34
C SER A 545 22.20 23.99 12.46
N ILE A 546 21.68 22.76 12.48
CA ILE A 546 20.99 22.17 13.63
C ILE A 546 21.71 20.88 13.96
N ILE A 547 22.27 20.81 15.16
CA ILE A 547 22.93 19.60 15.69
C ILE A 547 22.11 19.10 16.87
N THR A 548 21.63 17.86 16.81
CA THR A 548 20.87 17.21 17.89
C THR A 548 21.65 16.04 18.43
N GLU A 549 22.11 16.18 19.66
CA GLU A 549 22.74 15.11 20.42
C GLU A 549 21.67 14.27 21.12
N TYR A 550 21.87 12.96 21.21
CA TYR A 550 20.93 12.03 21.84
C TYR A 550 21.52 11.37 23.08
N LYS A 551 20.65 10.98 24.00
CA LYS A 551 20.95 10.10 25.14
C LYS A 551 19.97 8.95 25.20
N LYS A 552 20.41 7.82 25.75
CA LYS A 552 19.52 6.70 26.08
C LYS A 552 18.80 6.99 27.40
N SER A 553 17.48 6.82 27.43
CA SER A 553 16.70 6.85 28.67
C SER A 553 15.64 5.75 28.64
N GLY A 554 15.69 4.83 29.60
CA GLY A 554 14.90 3.61 29.56
C GLY A 554 15.13 2.83 28.26
N ASN A 555 14.04 2.52 27.55
CA ASN A 555 14.08 1.82 26.26
C ASN A 555 14.14 2.74 25.04
N GLY A 556 14.13 4.07 25.22
CA GLY A 556 14.13 5.05 24.12
C GLY A 556 15.43 5.83 23.99
N PHE A 557 15.53 6.54 22.87
CA PHE A 557 16.60 7.51 22.58
C PHE A 557 15.95 8.88 22.44
N TYR A 558 16.41 9.85 23.22
CA TYR A 558 15.81 11.17 23.27
C TYR A 558 16.90 12.24 23.14
N PRO A 559 16.57 13.42 22.59
CA PRO A 559 17.51 14.52 22.55
C PRO A 559 18.12 14.79 23.95
N SER A 560 19.42 14.99 24.03
CA SER A 560 20.09 15.54 25.21
C SER A 560 20.34 17.03 25.02
N LYS A 561 20.61 17.45 23.78
CA LYS A 561 20.93 18.83 23.42
C LYS A 561 20.61 19.08 21.95
N ALA A 562 20.12 20.27 21.62
CA ALA A 562 19.92 20.74 20.26
C ALA A 562 20.55 22.13 20.09
N THR A 563 21.48 22.29 19.16
CA THR A 563 22.21 23.53 18.91
C THR A 563 21.82 24.09 17.55
N TYR A 564 21.37 25.34 17.53
CA TYR A 564 20.95 26.09 16.34
C TYR A 564 21.93 27.24 16.10
N SER A 565 22.69 27.22 15.00
CA SER A 565 23.67 28.28 14.72
C SER A 565 23.01 29.62 14.38
N ASP A 566 21.91 29.60 13.62
CA ASP A 566 21.21 30.82 13.14
C ASP A 566 20.75 31.73 14.27
N PHE A 567 20.26 31.11 15.35
CA PHE A 567 19.73 31.82 16.51
C PHE A 567 20.76 31.88 17.65
N ASN A 568 21.97 31.38 17.42
CA ASN A 568 22.98 31.12 18.46
C ASN A 568 22.35 30.50 19.73
N THR A 569 21.39 29.58 19.52
CA THR A 569 20.51 29.07 20.57
C THR A 569 20.85 27.60 20.80
N THR A 570 21.10 27.26 22.05
CA THR A 570 21.25 25.86 22.48
C THR A 570 20.10 25.51 23.40
N ILE A 571 19.40 24.41 23.11
CA ILE A 571 18.40 23.81 23.98
C ILE A 571 19.02 22.58 24.65
N VAL A 572 19.07 22.55 25.98
CA VAL A 572 19.51 21.38 26.75
C VAL A 572 18.28 20.69 27.33
N TYR A 573 18.19 19.38 27.15
CA TYR A 573 17.11 18.54 27.65
C TYR A 573 17.59 17.76 28.86
N HIS A 574 17.21 18.24 30.06
CA HIS A 574 17.72 17.71 31.32
C HIS A 574 17.11 16.35 31.64
N ASN A 575 15.79 16.22 31.58
CA ASN A 575 15.09 15.00 31.96
C ASN A 575 13.80 14.78 31.16
N TYR A 576 13.32 13.54 31.23
CA TYR A 576 12.17 13.05 30.48
C TYR A 576 11.23 12.28 31.41
N THR A 577 9.93 12.27 31.07
CA THR A 577 8.98 11.34 31.65
C THR A 577 9.32 9.90 31.24
N SER A 578 8.75 8.91 31.94
CA SER A 578 8.92 7.48 31.59
C SER A 578 8.44 7.14 30.17
N THR A 579 7.58 7.98 29.60
CA THR A 579 7.06 7.88 28.22
C THR A 579 7.83 8.75 27.22
N GLY A 580 8.99 9.29 27.58
CA GLY A 580 9.86 10.00 26.65
C GLY A 580 9.51 11.46 26.38
N ARG A 581 8.83 12.15 27.30
CA ARG A 581 8.42 13.55 27.11
C ARG A 581 9.28 14.50 27.93
N PRO A 582 9.74 15.64 27.37
CA PRO A 582 10.64 16.52 28.09
C PRO A 582 9.94 17.12 29.31
N ILE A 583 10.58 17.03 30.48
CA ILE A 583 10.09 17.66 31.72
C ILE A 583 10.78 19.00 31.91
N TYR A 584 12.10 19.07 31.77
CA TYR A 584 12.87 20.29 31.97
C TYR A 584 13.83 20.54 30.80
N ILE A 585 13.73 21.73 30.23
CA ILE A 585 14.66 22.23 29.23
C ILE A 585 15.24 23.57 29.66
N SER A 586 16.46 23.85 29.23
CA SER A 586 17.04 25.17 29.34
C SER A 586 17.51 25.67 27.97
N LYS A 587 17.48 26.98 27.77
CA LYS A 587 17.97 27.65 26.55
C LYS A 587 19.03 28.69 26.89
N ASN A 588 19.75 29.16 25.87
CA ASN A 588 20.67 30.31 25.94
C ASN A 588 21.68 30.19 27.10
N ASN A 589 22.45 29.10 27.12
CA ASN A 589 23.42 28.79 28.19
C ASN A 589 22.79 28.76 29.60
N ASN A 590 21.62 28.13 29.73
CA ASN A 590 20.87 27.95 30.98
C ASN A 590 20.21 29.20 31.56
N THR A 591 20.07 30.27 30.79
CA THR A 591 19.42 31.51 31.24
C THR A 591 17.90 31.47 31.10
N GLU A 592 17.38 30.72 30.14
CA GLU A 592 15.94 30.53 29.93
C GLU A 592 15.53 29.12 30.33
N ASN A 593 14.91 28.98 31.49
CA ASN A 593 14.50 27.70 32.03
C ASN A 593 13.01 27.47 31.77
N VAL A 594 12.65 26.30 31.25
CA VAL A 594 11.25 25.93 30.98
C VAL A 594 10.98 24.53 31.53
N VAL A 595 10.01 24.45 32.43
CA VAL A 595 9.53 23.18 33.00
C VAL A 595 8.13 22.89 32.49
N TYR A 596 7.91 21.63 32.09
CA TYR A 596 6.63 21.09 31.68
C TYR A 596 6.10 20.14 32.75
N LEU A 597 4.89 20.41 33.23
CA LEU A 597 4.15 19.45 34.04
C LEU A 597 3.23 18.64 33.14
N TRP A 598 3.33 17.33 33.23
CA TRP A 598 2.51 16.39 32.47
C TRP A 598 1.41 15.82 33.36
N SER A 599 0.29 15.41 32.76
CA SER A 599 -0.76 14.63 33.41
C SER A 599 -1.47 13.77 32.37
N TYR A 600 -2.66 13.26 32.68
CA TYR A 600 -3.43 12.36 31.82
C TYR A 600 -2.63 11.09 31.47
N LEU A 601 -2.03 10.46 32.47
CA LEU A 601 -1.11 9.32 32.30
C LEU A 601 0.11 9.73 31.46
N GLN A 602 0.70 10.88 31.78
CA GLN A 602 1.82 11.50 31.05
C GLN A 602 1.46 11.85 29.59
N GLN A 603 0.18 11.93 29.20
CA GLN A 603 -0.21 12.14 27.78
C GLN A 603 -0.35 13.58 27.33
N TYR A 604 -0.49 14.54 28.23
CA TYR A 604 -0.64 15.95 27.84
C TYR A 604 0.13 16.86 28.78
N PRO A 605 0.79 17.92 28.25
CA PRO A 605 1.43 18.93 29.08
C PRO A 605 0.33 19.84 29.63
N ILE A 606 0.13 19.81 30.94
CA ILE A 606 -0.91 20.62 31.61
C ILE A 606 -0.40 21.96 32.10
N ALA A 607 0.93 22.13 32.15
CA ALA A 607 1.56 23.42 32.39
C ALA A 607 2.89 23.57 31.65
N GLU A 608 3.15 24.76 31.13
CA GLU A 608 4.45 25.27 30.71
C GLU A 608 4.83 26.40 31.67
N ILE A 609 5.98 26.27 32.34
CA ILE A 609 6.44 27.20 33.37
C ILE A 609 7.79 27.73 32.94
N LYS A 610 7.87 29.01 32.56
CA LYS A 610 9.12 29.67 32.15
C LYS A 610 9.75 30.45 33.30
N ASN A 611 11.06 30.64 33.20
CA ASN A 611 11.94 31.33 34.12
C ASN A 611 12.11 30.63 35.48
N VAL A 612 11.87 29.32 35.55
CA VAL A 612 11.97 28.53 36.79
C VAL A 612 12.75 27.24 36.51
N THR A 613 13.65 26.86 37.41
CA THR A 613 14.36 25.57 37.35
C THR A 613 13.49 24.42 37.87
N TYR A 614 13.82 23.18 37.51
CA TYR A 614 13.07 22.02 38.01
C TYR A 614 13.10 21.92 39.54
N ASP A 615 14.23 22.23 40.19
CA ASP A 615 14.37 22.12 41.64
C ASP A 615 13.57 23.20 42.39
N GLU A 616 13.56 24.44 41.89
CA GLU A 616 12.71 25.51 42.44
C GLU A 616 11.22 25.15 42.35
N LEU A 617 10.78 24.64 41.20
CA LEU A 617 9.40 24.20 41.01
C LEU A 617 9.06 23.03 41.94
N CYS A 618 9.96 22.05 42.03
CA CYS A 618 9.81 20.89 42.90
C CYS A 618 9.61 21.31 44.36
N ASN A 619 10.44 22.24 44.85
CA ASN A 619 10.32 22.78 46.20
C ASN A 619 9.01 23.57 46.40
N ALA A 620 8.60 24.38 45.40
CA ALA A 620 7.36 25.16 45.47
C ALA A 620 6.09 24.30 45.46
N LEU A 621 6.15 23.09 44.86
CA LEU A 621 5.03 22.15 44.78
C LEU A 621 5.02 21.09 45.87
N GLY A 622 5.92 21.15 46.85
CA GLY A 622 5.98 20.19 47.96
C GLY A 622 6.73 18.88 47.65
N GLY A 623 7.56 18.86 46.61
CA GLY A 623 8.50 17.78 46.30
C GLY A 623 8.19 16.97 45.04
N GLU A 624 9.14 16.11 44.65
CA GLU A 624 9.10 15.38 43.37
C GLU A 624 7.96 14.35 43.32
N ILE A 625 7.55 13.86 44.50
CA ILE A 625 6.44 12.90 44.64
C ILE A 625 5.15 13.50 44.07
N TYR A 626 4.83 14.76 44.39
CA TYR A 626 3.64 15.44 43.86
C TYR A 626 3.67 15.51 42.33
N ILE A 627 4.81 15.84 41.73
CA ILE A 627 4.97 15.91 40.27
C ILE A 627 4.75 14.53 39.62
N LYS A 628 5.32 13.47 40.21
CA LYS A 628 5.15 12.08 39.72
C LYS A 628 3.71 11.59 39.84
N GLU A 629 3.03 11.93 40.94
CA GLU A 629 1.61 11.62 41.16
C GLU A 629 0.73 12.36 40.15
N LEU A 630 0.94 13.66 39.98
CA LEU A 630 0.24 14.51 39.01
C LEU A 630 0.39 13.97 37.59
N ALA A 631 1.60 13.56 37.21
CA ALA A 631 1.88 12.92 35.92
C ALA A 631 1.12 11.61 35.71
N SER A 632 0.85 10.87 36.79
CA SER A 632 0.21 9.55 36.78
C SER A 632 -1.32 9.59 36.92
N LYS A 633 -1.92 10.77 37.08
CA LYS A 633 -3.38 10.97 37.14
C LYS A 633 -4.01 10.75 35.77
N SER A 634 -5.17 10.11 35.73
CA SER A 634 -5.97 9.95 34.50
C SER A 634 -6.63 11.27 34.08
N VAL A 635 -7.07 12.06 35.06
CA VAL A 635 -7.58 13.43 34.89
C VAL A 635 -7.14 14.26 36.10
N PRO A 636 -6.45 15.40 35.93
CA PRO A 636 -6.17 16.35 37.00
C PRO A 636 -7.44 17.06 37.45
N ASN A 637 -7.54 17.35 38.75
CA ASN A 637 -8.70 18.02 39.34
C ASN A 637 -8.49 19.55 39.44
N THR A 638 -9.52 20.29 39.83
CA THR A 638 -9.44 21.76 39.95
C THR A 638 -8.37 22.20 40.95
N SER A 639 -8.16 21.46 42.06
CA SER A 639 -7.11 21.78 43.02
C SER A 639 -5.70 21.63 42.44
N ASP A 640 -5.47 20.69 41.53
CA ASP A 640 -4.17 20.53 40.86
C ASP A 640 -3.82 21.79 40.06
N TYR A 641 -4.78 22.29 39.27
CA TYR A 641 -4.60 23.52 38.50
C TYR A 641 -4.49 24.77 39.39
N THR A 642 -5.21 24.81 40.50
CA THR A 642 -5.09 25.89 41.49
C THR A 642 -3.71 25.90 42.14
N ASN A 643 -3.19 24.74 42.56
CA ASN A 643 -1.85 24.61 43.13
C ASN A 643 -0.78 25.06 42.13
N ILE A 644 -0.89 24.63 40.86
CA ILE A 644 0.03 25.05 39.80
C ILE A 644 -0.04 26.58 39.59
N ARG A 645 -1.23 27.17 39.53
CA ARG A 645 -1.38 28.63 39.36
C ARG A 645 -0.85 29.41 40.57
N ASN A 646 -1.03 28.88 41.77
CA ASN A 646 -0.56 29.47 43.02
C ASN A 646 0.96 29.45 43.18
N ILE A 647 1.70 28.71 42.34
CA ILE A 647 3.17 28.79 42.31
C ILE A 647 3.62 30.25 42.14
N ARG A 648 2.89 31.10 41.41
CA ARG A 648 3.23 32.52 41.24
C ARG A 648 3.29 33.30 42.56
N ASN A 649 2.62 32.83 43.62
CA ASN A 649 2.66 33.45 44.94
C ASN A 649 4.00 33.17 45.66
N VAL A 650 4.66 32.06 45.30
CA VAL A 650 5.97 31.65 45.85
C VAL A 650 7.10 32.07 44.91
N LEU A 651 6.89 31.94 43.60
CA LEU A 651 7.82 32.24 42.52
C LEU A 651 7.21 33.33 41.62
N SER A 652 7.30 34.59 42.05
CA SER A 652 6.66 35.74 41.38
C SER A 652 7.18 36.03 39.97
N HIS A 653 8.38 35.53 39.64
CA HIS A 653 8.99 35.63 38.31
C HIS A 653 8.54 34.52 37.34
N ALA A 654 7.80 33.51 37.83
CA ALA A 654 7.35 32.37 37.03
C ALA A 654 6.25 32.77 36.04
N GLN A 655 6.47 32.49 34.76
CA GLN A 655 5.44 32.65 33.73
C GLN A 655 4.76 31.30 33.48
N ILE A 656 3.52 31.17 33.92
CA ILE A 656 2.80 29.89 33.91
C ILE A 656 1.72 29.92 32.85
N THR A 657 1.79 29.05 31.86
CA THR A 657 0.68 28.74 30.95
C THR A 657 0.11 27.38 31.35
N THR A 658 -1.20 27.25 31.48
CA THR A 658 -1.84 25.95 31.76
C THR A 658 -2.77 25.54 30.64
N ALA A 659 -2.97 24.23 30.50
CA ALA A 659 -3.88 23.64 29.54
C ALA A 659 -4.70 22.50 30.17
N GLU A 660 -6.00 22.52 29.91
CA GLU A 660 -6.97 21.48 30.24
C GLU A 660 -7.35 20.74 28.97
N TYR A 661 -7.55 19.42 29.06
CA TYR A 661 -7.75 18.56 27.91
C TYR A 661 -8.97 17.67 28.10
N GLN A 662 -9.63 17.38 27.00
CA GLN A 662 -10.51 16.22 26.88
C GLN A 662 -9.74 15.13 26.12
N PRO A 663 -9.33 14.03 26.78
CA PRO A 663 -8.57 12.96 26.13
C PRO A 663 -9.23 12.46 24.85
N LEU A 664 -8.41 12.20 23.82
CA LEU A 664 -8.82 11.79 22.46
C LEU A 664 -9.66 12.83 21.68
N VAL A 665 -9.87 14.04 22.23
CA VAL A 665 -10.55 15.15 21.55
C VAL A 665 -9.57 16.31 21.33
N GLY A 666 -9.09 16.94 22.40
CA GLY A 666 -8.20 18.11 22.29
C GLY A 666 -8.13 18.96 23.55
N VAL A 667 -7.53 20.14 23.43
CA VAL A 667 -7.44 21.15 24.50
C VAL A 667 -8.81 21.79 24.69
N THR A 668 -9.36 21.79 25.89
CA THR A 668 -10.66 22.42 26.18
C THR A 668 -10.51 23.82 26.76
N LYS A 669 -9.35 24.12 27.37
CA LYS A 669 -9.05 25.43 27.93
C LYS A 669 -7.56 25.65 28.02
N THR A 670 -7.10 26.84 27.67
CA THR A 670 -5.77 27.33 28.00
C THR A 670 -5.89 28.53 28.93
N THR A 671 -4.89 28.76 29.77
CA THR A 671 -4.80 29.97 30.58
C THR A 671 -3.38 30.50 30.49
N ASP A 672 -3.25 31.73 30.02
CA ASP A 672 -1.96 32.37 29.76
C ASP A 672 -1.26 32.87 31.05
N PRO A 673 -0.02 33.39 30.96
CA PRO A 673 0.69 33.97 32.10
C PRO A 673 -0.03 35.14 32.76
N LYS A 674 -0.91 35.85 32.05
CA LYS A 674 -1.71 36.97 32.57
C LYS A 674 -3.01 36.52 33.25
N GLY A 675 -3.34 35.22 33.17
CA GLY A 675 -4.56 34.65 33.73
C GLY A 675 -5.76 34.70 32.79
N LEU A 676 -5.58 35.12 31.53
CA LEU A 676 -6.66 35.09 30.54
C LEU A 676 -6.90 33.64 30.10
N ALA A 677 -8.14 33.18 30.26
CA ALA A 677 -8.56 31.85 29.85
C ALA A 677 -9.21 31.87 28.46
N VAL A 678 -8.71 31.04 27.56
CA VAL A 678 -9.33 30.75 26.26
C VAL A 678 -9.92 29.35 26.31
N TYR A 679 -11.17 29.23 25.88
CA TYR A 679 -11.95 27.99 25.87
C TYR A 679 -12.14 27.51 24.43
N TYR A 680 -12.27 26.20 24.27
CA TYR A 680 -12.39 25.55 22.97
C TYR A 680 -13.55 24.56 22.99
N ASP A 681 -14.49 24.74 22.07
CA ASP A 681 -15.62 23.82 21.89
C ASP A 681 -15.39 22.92 20.69
N TYR A 682 -15.83 21.67 20.83
CA TYR A 682 -15.72 20.65 19.79
C TYR A 682 -17.11 20.15 19.38
N ASP A 683 -17.23 19.73 18.12
CA ASP A 683 -18.40 19.00 17.67
C ASP A 683 -18.45 17.58 18.26
N ALA A 684 -19.53 16.85 17.97
CA ALA A 684 -19.75 15.51 18.47
C ALA A 684 -18.75 14.46 17.93
N LEU A 685 -17.95 14.80 16.91
CA LEU A 685 -16.89 13.97 16.34
C LEU A 685 -15.49 14.39 16.82
N GLY A 686 -15.39 15.47 17.60
CA GLY A 686 -14.15 15.98 18.17
C GLY A 686 -13.39 16.93 17.26
N LYS A 687 -14.06 17.63 16.34
CA LYS A 687 -13.47 18.73 15.56
C LYS A 687 -13.70 20.07 16.26
N LEU A 688 -12.73 20.98 16.19
CA LEU A 688 -12.80 22.29 16.85
C LEU A 688 -13.84 23.18 16.15
N THR A 689 -14.88 23.61 16.85
CA THR A 689 -15.94 24.45 16.26
C THR A 689 -15.80 25.91 16.64
N ARG A 690 -15.25 26.20 17.83
CA ARG A 690 -15.20 27.55 18.37
C ARG A 690 -14.07 27.73 19.37
N SER A 691 -13.43 28.90 19.35
CA SER A 691 -12.57 29.38 20.44
C SER A 691 -13.15 30.68 21.02
N TYR A 692 -13.12 30.85 22.35
CA TYR A 692 -13.74 32.01 23.01
C TYR A 692 -13.10 32.35 24.35
N ILE A 693 -13.34 33.58 24.80
CA ILE A 693 -12.98 34.06 26.15
C ILE A 693 -14.23 34.46 26.92
N ILE A 694 -14.11 34.55 28.25
CA ILE A 694 -15.16 35.06 29.12
C ILE A 694 -14.61 36.32 29.81
N LEU A 695 -15.23 37.48 29.55
CA LEU A 695 -14.91 38.77 30.16
C LEU A 695 -16.20 39.36 30.74
N ASP A 696 -16.19 39.80 32.00
CA ASP A 696 -17.35 40.41 32.68
C ASP A 696 -18.64 39.56 32.58
N ASN A 697 -18.51 38.24 32.78
CA ASN A 697 -19.58 37.25 32.62
C ASN A 697 -20.21 37.18 31.21
N LYS A 698 -19.55 37.77 30.19
CA LYS A 698 -19.97 37.70 28.79
C LYS A 698 -18.99 36.85 27.99
N GLN A 699 -19.54 35.94 27.20
CA GLN A 699 -18.78 35.12 26.28
C GLN A 699 -18.47 35.94 25.01
N ARG A 700 -17.20 35.95 24.60
CA ARG A 700 -16.73 36.56 23.36
C ARG A 700 -16.02 35.53 22.50
N THR A 701 -16.61 35.18 21.36
CA THR A 701 -15.99 34.32 20.35
C THR A 701 -14.76 35.00 19.77
N LEU A 702 -13.66 34.26 19.66
CA LEU A 702 -12.45 34.67 18.96
C LEU A 702 -12.49 34.17 17.53
N GLU A 703 -12.71 32.86 17.37
CA GLU A 703 -12.79 32.19 16.07
C GLU A 703 -13.93 31.16 16.07
N GLN A 704 -14.51 30.95 14.90
CA GLN A 704 -15.50 29.92 14.64
C GLN A 704 -15.13 29.22 13.34
N TYR A 705 -15.30 27.90 13.32
CA TYR A 705 -14.87 27.03 12.23
C TYR A 705 -16.05 26.26 11.66
N ASP A 706 -16.24 26.38 10.34
CA ASP A 706 -17.17 25.58 9.57
C ASP A 706 -16.40 24.65 8.65
N TYR A 707 -16.62 23.34 8.81
CA TYR A 707 -15.84 22.32 8.09
C TYR A 707 -16.50 21.95 6.76
N HIS A 708 -15.77 22.22 5.68
CA HIS A 708 -16.09 21.83 4.31
C HIS A 708 -15.17 20.68 3.87
N TYR A 709 -15.71 19.65 3.25
CA TYR A 709 -14.96 18.50 2.74
C TYR A 709 -14.50 18.77 1.30
N ILE A 710 -13.21 18.56 1.00
CA ILE A 710 -12.68 18.73 -0.36
C ILE A 710 -13.30 17.65 -1.27
N ASN A 711 -13.70 18.05 -2.48
CA ASN A 711 -14.63 17.37 -3.42
C ASN A 711 -16.13 17.60 -3.16
N GLN A 712 -16.45 18.56 -2.27
CA GLN A 712 -17.69 19.34 -2.34
C GLN A 712 -17.80 20.17 -3.62
#